data_AF-A0AAU6DZ02-F1
#
_entry.id   AF-A0AAU6DZ02-F1
#
_cell.length_a   1.000
_cell.length_b   1.000
_cell.length_c   1.000
_cell.angle_alpha   90.00
_cell.angle_beta   90.00
_cell.angle_gamma   90.00
#
_symmetry.space_group_name_H-M   'P 1'
#
loop_
_entity.id
_entity.type
_entity.pdbx_description
1 polymer ?
#
loop_
_entity_poly.entity_id
_entity_poly.type
_entity_poly.pdbx_seq_one_letter_code
_entity_poly.pdbx_strand_id
1 'polypeptide(L)'
;MKRTRAMFGGALAALLFPLAVPGAAPAQTHVAVQDGPTDWSNYEKITLTKNVGEPIDLAVLPDKRVLHTARNGDIRLTDGATGVTKVINTIPVYANSEDGLQTIAIDPEFAENKWVYVYYAPKTMTAPYPETTPTGSAPNSLPAGADESYWNQWKGYNQLSRFKWTGDALDLSTEQVIIKVEAQRGQCCHVAGDVDWDAEGNLYLVTGDNTPAGTPGANGMAPNNDAPGMNPGLDARRGAGNSNDLRGKILRITVKEDGSYTVPAGNLFPPGTAKTRPEIFVTGVRNAFRIDVDDVTGTVSWGDYGPDAGAADPARGPLGYVEWNVTPIDRPMNSGWPYCTGNNFNYNDWNFATSTPREWFDCAGGPTNTSRWNTGLATLPAATPADLYYGDNNTHQPAEWAGLTDFEPAGGQGPMGGPVYHYDAANPSTTKFPAYWDRKFFYGEFSQDYLAAFTVTAPDGPVTKLEHFLPNGALTTAAMPITDSPMDMEFGPDGSLYVLDYGDGFFRANPDAGLYRIDYAEGNKTPQAKIVAKPTSGSSAPLTVAFSAETSTDAEPGALRHEWDFDGNGTFDATGVTVSHTYPALGQYAARLRVTDAQGKFGLTSTEITVGNTAPEVTIQTPGNGAFFNWGDAVPFQIRVSDREDGDTPVCGRVQWTFGLGHDAHAHPETLGSGCSGAWPTPADAPEHGETENIFGVVVVSYRDNGAGDIPGALGDATLILNPKELQAEHADASSGVTRVEDESASGLAKITSFDAGDWIAYDPVNFAGVTGVRTRASGAGTLSLRWGSETADPFATVTVPAGSGWQSVDTALTGAPTGSGRLYVTSTGGVEVDGFTFQGDGVSDETPPTVSATLAPAQPGGENGWYTGNVTLTVTATDNGTVASRQYSLDGGTTWLNANNPVTLTADGTAIVRYRATDNAGNVSQVGTVTAKIDKTAPVLSVSGVQPGKYGDSASVTPVFSAADAASGTASVTAAIGDLQVVSGKPLALSQLALGAHTLTVTAKDRAGHVTKQAVAFEVTTSFADVRKLLDRFKAEGSVRGVLLGVQLDQAGKHAQAGRTKAAIVSLEVFVTLARLKLWVPDTKARDVLVRDGKALIAQLRAPAGG
;
A
#
# COMPACT_ATOMS: atom_id res chain seq x y z
N MET A 1 -48.77 46.23 -61.74
CA MET A 1 -50.10 46.44 -62.37
C MET A 1 -51.20 46.36 -61.30
N LYS A 2 -52.39 46.94 -61.56
CA LYS A 2 -53.77 46.66 -61.04
C LYS A 2 -53.92 45.74 -59.79
N ARG A 3 -54.83 45.93 -58.81
CA ARG A 3 -55.90 46.90 -58.39
C ARG A 3 -56.46 46.32 -57.05
N THR A 4 -57.19 46.92 -56.09
CA THR A 4 -57.72 48.25 -55.65
C THR A 4 -58.28 48.05 -54.20
N ARG A 5 -58.78 48.99 -53.38
CA ARG A 5 -59.34 50.36 -53.55
C ARG A 5 -59.19 51.19 -52.23
N ALA A 6 -59.91 52.32 -52.16
CA ALA A 6 -60.12 53.25 -51.02
C ALA A 6 -61.10 52.69 -49.96
N MET A 7 -61.31 53.27 -48.74
CA MET A 7 -61.40 54.68 -48.25
C MET A 7 -61.05 54.75 -46.74
N PHE A 8 -60.92 55.86 -45.96
CA PHE A 8 -60.81 57.34 -46.06
C PHE A 8 -60.20 57.84 -44.70
N GLY A 9 -59.70 59.08 -44.48
CA GLY A 9 -59.52 60.21 -45.42
C GLY A 9 -58.88 61.53 -44.90
N GLY A 10 -58.78 61.86 -43.60
CA GLY A 10 -58.20 63.15 -43.14
C GLY A 10 -58.28 63.44 -41.62
N ALA A 11 -57.64 64.49 -41.04
CA ALA A 11 -56.69 65.48 -41.61
C ALA A 11 -55.97 66.36 -40.53
N LEU A 12 -54.72 66.81 -40.83
CA LEU A 12 -53.95 67.96 -40.26
C LEU A 12 -53.60 67.96 -38.74
N ALA A 13 -52.56 68.64 -38.22
CA ALA A 13 -51.42 69.45 -38.74
C ALA A 13 -50.22 69.34 -37.73
N ALA A 14 -48.93 69.28 -38.15
CA ALA A 14 -47.94 70.37 -38.39
C ALA A 14 -47.57 71.22 -37.13
N LEU A 15 -46.33 71.70 -36.89
CA LEU A 15 -45.16 71.97 -37.77
C LEU A 15 -43.79 71.92 -37.00
N LEU A 16 -42.66 72.10 -37.69
CA LEU A 16 -41.25 72.05 -37.17
C LEU A 16 -40.84 73.30 -36.35
N PHE A 17 -39.76 73.31 -35.54
CA PHE A 17 -38.33 73.52 -35.93
C PHE A 17 -37.34 73.30 -34.75
N PRO A 18 -36.04 73.02 -34.97
CA PRO A 18 -35.03 72.81 -33.91
C PRO A 18 -34.08 74.00 -33.68
N LEU A 19 -33.48 74.10 -32.47
CA LEU A 19 -32.26 74.87 -32.16
C LEU A 19 -31.59 74.36 -30.85
N ALA A 20 -30.42 74.89 -30.46
CA ALA A 20 -29.40 74.14 -29.71
C ALA A 20 -29.16 74.52 -28.22
N VAL A 21 -28.73 73.50 -27.45
CA VAL A 21 -28.05 73.39 -26.11
C VAL A 21 -27.82 74.65 -25.25
N PRO A 22 -28.01 74.57 -23.92
CA PRO A 22 -26.82 74.57 -23.04
C PRO A 22 -26.92 73.72 -21.75
N GLY A 23 -25.75 73.32 -21.20
CA GLY A 23 -25.55 73.05 -19.76
C GLY A 23 -25.66 71.59 -19.29
N ALA A 24 -24.71 71.15 -18.46
CA ALA A 24 -24.68 69.82 -17.84
C ALA A 24 -24.86 69.90 -16.31
N ALA A 25 -25.38 68.82 -15.74
CA ALA A 25 -25.44 68.50 -14.31
C ALA A 25 -25.14 66.99 -14.15
N PRO A 26 -24.68 66.51 -12.98
CA PRO A 26 -23.86 65.30 -12.91
C PRO A 26 -24.64 63.99 -13.09
N ALA A 27 -23.90 62.95 -13.47
CA ALA A 27 -24.42 61.59 -13.57
C ALA A 27 -25.00 61.11 -12.23
N GLN A 28 -26.20 60.54 -12.27
CA GLN A 28 -26.61 59.60 -11.24
C GLN A 28 -25.89 58.28 -11.49
N THR A 29 -25.33 57.70 -10.43
CA THR A 29 -24.71 56.37 -10.48
C THR A 29 -25.73 55.35 -10.96
N HIS A 30 -25.39 54.60 -12.01
CA HIS A 30 -26.08 53.35 -12.30
C HIS A 30 -25.84 52.39 -11.14
N VAL A 31 -26.84 52.24 -10.26
CA VAL A 31 -26.95 51.06 -9.42
C VAL A 31 -27.23 49.91 -10.39
N ALA A 32 -26.31 48.95 -10.47
CA ALA A 32 -26.56 47.73 -11.22
C ALA A 32 -27.72 46.99 -10.55
N VAL A 33 -28.82 46.82 -11.27
CA VAL A 33 -29.83 45.83 -10.92
C VAL A 33 -29.22 44.49 -11.32
N GLN A 34 -28.83 43.67 -10.34
CA GLN A 34 -28.47 42.28 -10.62
C GLN A 34 -29.72 41.54 -11.11
N ASP A 35 -29.57 40.66 -12.10
CA ASP A 35 -30.69 39.94 -12.67
C ASP A 35 -31.26 38.95 -11.64
N GLY A 36 -32.58 39.02 -11.43
CA GLY A 36 -33.29 38.32 -10.36
C GLY A 36 -33.03 36.82 -10.16
N PRO A 37 -32.80 35.97 -11.19
CA PRO A 37 -32.47 34.57 -10.95
C PRO A 37 -31.06 34.36 -10.39
N THR A 38 -30.15 35.33 -10.52
CA THR A 38 -28.81 35.35 -9.91
C THR A 38 -28.74 36.21 -8.64
N ASP A 39 -29.89 36.65 -8.11
CA ASP A 39 -29.97 37.22 -6.77
C ASP A 39 -29.96 36.08 -5.74
N TRP A 40 -28.77 35.83 -5.18
CA TRP A 40 -28.51 34.77 -4.20
C TRP A 40 -29.35 34.90 -2.92
N SER A 41 -29.94 36.07 -2.64
CA SER A 41 -30.89 36.22 -1.53
C SER A 41 -32.23 35.50 -1.76
N ASN A 42 -32.44 34.89 -2.93
CA ASN A 42 -33.59 34.03 -3.22
C ASN A 42 -33.28 32.52 -3.17
N TYR A 43 -32.11 32.12 -2.66
CA TYR A 43 -31.75 30.69 -2.48
C TYR A 43 -31.44 30.36 -1.02
N GLU A 44 -31.48 29.07 -0.68
CA GLU A 44 -31.05 28.58 0.63
C GLU A 44 -30.37 27.21 0.55
N LYS A 45 -29.08 27.10 0.96
CA LYS A 45 -28.43 25.81 1.22
C LYS A 45 -28.83 25.36 2.63
N ILE A 46 -29.50 24.21 2.74
CA ILE A 46 -30.05 23.65 3.98
C ILE A 46 -29.30 22.37 4.31
N THR A 47 -28.73 22.26 5.52
CA THR A 47 -28.10 21.02 6.00
C THR A 47 -29.14 19.93 6.23
N LEU A 48 -29.04 18.80 5.53
CA LEU A 48 -29.84 17.61 5.79
C LEU A 48 -29.16 16.71 6.83
N THR A 49 -27.84 16.53 6.73
CA THR A 49 -27.03 15.80 7.72
C THR A 49 -25.55 16.16 7.67
N LYS A 50 -24.85 15.91 8.78
CA LYS A 50 -23.38 15.85 8.89
C LYS A 50 -22.85 14.42 9.09
N ASN A 51 -23.74 13.42 9.17
CA ASN A 51 -23.37 12.00 9.30
C ASN A 51 -23.32 11.34 7.91
N VAL A 52 -22.31 11.71 7.11
CA VAL A 52 -22.12 11.17 5.75
C VAL A 52 -21.05 10.07 5.67
N GLY A 53 -20.08 10.07 6.59
CA GLY A 53 -18.91 9.18 6.52
C GLY A 53 -17.78 9.85 5.75
N GLU A 54 -17.00 9.08 5.00
CA GLU A 54 -16.09 9.55 3.94
C GLU A 54 -16.89 9.51 2.63
N PRO A 55 -17.63 10.58 2.28
CA PRO A 55 -18.70 10.51 1.29
C PRO A 55 -18.16 10.30 -0.12
N ILE A 56 -18.86 9.55 -0.96
CA ILE A 56 -18.56 9.50 -2.40
C ILE A 56 -19.77 9.92 -3.25
N ASP A 57 -20.97 9.38 -2.99
CA ASP A 57 -22.04 9.37 -4.00
C ASP A 57 -23.44 9.45 -3.37
N LEU A 58 -24.45 9.97 -4.08
CA LEU A 58 -25.83 10.14 -3.62
C LEU A 58 -26.89 9.73 -4.64
N ALA A 59 -28.08 9.32 -4.15
CA ALA A 59 -29.30 9.20 -4.97
C ALA A 59 -30.56 9.65 -4.22
N VAL A 60 -31.34 10.55 -4.83
CA VAL A 60 -32.56 11.13 -4.28
C VAL A 60 -33.77 10.25 -4.64
N LEU A 61 -34.32 9.57 -3.64
CA LEU A 61 -35.50 8.73 -3.83
C LEU A 61 -36.73 9.58 -4.21
N PRO A 62 -37.73 9.01 -4.93
CA PRO A 62 -39.00 9.71 -5.22
C PRO A 62 -39.81 10.18 -4.00
N ASP A 63 -39.45 9.75 -2.78
CA ASP A 63 -40.00 10.23 -1.51
C ASP A 63 -39.12 11.27 -0.78
N LYS A 64 -38.10 11.80 -1.47
CA LYS A 64 -37.13 12.83 -1.03
C LYS A 64 -36.14 12.42 0.06
N ARG A 65 -36.14 11.14 0.45
CA ARG A 65 -35.02 10.57 1.22
C ARG A 65 -33.83 10.37 0.28
N VAL A 66 -32.63 10.46 0.81
CA VAL A 66 -31.39 10.38 0.03
C VAL A 66 -30.60 9.16 0.46
N LEU A 67 -30.29 8.29 -0.49
CA LEU A 67 -29.24 7.27 -0.33
C LEU A 67 -27.88 7.93 -0.52
N HIS A 68 -26.86 7.52 0.23
CA HIS A 68 -25.47 7.93 -0.05
C HIS A 68 -24.46 6.87 0.37
N THR A 69 -23.30 6.87 -0.27
CA THR A 69 -22.18 5.98 0.04
C THR A 69 -21.12 6.65 0.90
N ALA A 70 -20.35 5.83 1.61
CA ALA A 70 -18.97 6.18 1.94
C ALA A 70 -17.99 5.12 1.41
N ARG A 71 -16.78 5.56 1.05
CA ARG A 71 -15.76 4.71 0.41
C ARG A 71 -15.42 3.44 1.19
N ASN A 72 -15.56 3.49 2.52
CA ASN A 72 -15.37 2.37 3.44
C ASN A 72 -16.34 1.17 3.24
N GLY A 73 -17.38 1.31 2.42
CA GLY A 73 -18.39 0.28 2.16
C GLY A 73 -19.77 0.53 2.79
N ASP A 74 -19.92 1.55 3.62
CA ASP A 74 -21.22 1.89 4.23
C ASP A 74 -22.16 2.56 3.24
N ILE A 75 -23.41 2.09 3.19
CA ILE A 75 -24.53 2.75 2.52
C ILE A 75 -25.43 3.36 3.59
N ARG A 76 -25.76 4.64 3.41
CA ARG A 76 -26.60 5.44 4.31
C ARG A 76 -27.92 5.82 3.67
N LEU A 77 -28.89 6.11 4.53
CA LEU A 77 -30.17 6.71 4.18
C LEU A 77 -30.39 7.94 5.08
N THR A 78 -30.55 9.12 4.47
CA THR A 78 -30.97 10.36 5.13
C THR A 78 -32.42 10.68 4.81
N ASP A 79 -33.23 10.93 5.83
CA ASP A 79 -34.57 11.47 5.68
C ASP A 79 -34.58 12.96 6.04
N GLY A 80 -34.61 13.81 5.02
CA GLY A 80 -34.67 15.27 5.19
C GLY A 80 -35.96 15.79 5.83
N ALA A 81 -37.04 15.00 5.90
CA ALA A 81 -38.26 15.37 6.61
C ALA A 81 -38.17 15.13 8.13
N THR A 82 -37.23 14.30 8.59
CA THR A 82 -36.93 14.13 10.02
C THR A 82 -35.58 14.72 10.44
N GLY A 83 -34.62 14.87 9.53
CA GLY A 83 -33.22 15.21 9.81
C GLY A 83 -32.39 14.02 10.29
N VAL A 84 -32.90 12.78 10.16
CA VAL A 84 -32.27 11.56 10.66
C VAL A 84 -31.48 10.86 9.56
N THR A 85 -30.30 10.34 9.89
CA THR A 85 -29.47 9.52 8.98
C THR A 85 -29.11 8.20 9.64
N LYS A 86 -29.07 7.11 8.87
CA LYS A 86 -28.70 5.76 9.34
C LYS A 86 -27.79 5.09 8.33
N VAL A 87 -26.81 4.31 8.79
CA VAL A 87 -26.20 3.25 7.95
C VAL A 87 -27.23 2.13 7.84
N ILE A 88 -27.57 1.74 6.61
CA ILE A 88 -28.59 0.73 6.30
C ILE A 88 -27.99 -0.59 5.81
N ASN A 89 -26.83 -0.54 5.18
CA ASN A 89 -26.06 -1.69 4.72
C ASN A 89 -24.56 -1.37 4.77
N THR A 90 -23.70 -2.38 4.85
CA THR A 90 -22.25 -2.24 4.62
C THR A 90 -21.79 -3.36 3.67
N ILE A 91 -21.14 -3.00 2.56
CA ILE A 91 -20.61 -3.93 1.57
C ILE A 91 -19.12 -4.22 1.87
N PRO A 92 -18.66 -5.48 1.92
CA PRO A 92 -17.25 -5.80 2.12
C PRO A 92 -16.37 -5.40 0.93
N VAL A 93 -15.71 -4.24 1.03
CA VAL A 93 -14.84 -3.69 -0.03
C VAL A 93 -13.33 -3.88 0.24
N TYR A 94 -12.55 -3.82 -0.84
CA TYR A 94 -11.13 -3.51 -0.84
C TYR A 94 -10.99 -1.99 -0.94
N ALA A 95 -10.26 -1.35 -0.02
CA ALA A 95 -10.25 0.12 0.13
C ALA A 95 -8.84 0.73 0.16
N ASN A 96 -7.94 0.23 -0.68
CA ASN A 96 -6.58 0.76 -0.86
C ASN A 96 -6.61 1.88 -1.91
N SER A 97 -5.91 2.99 -1.67
CA SER A 97 -5.99 4.15 -2.57
C SER A 97 -7.47 4.56 -2.77
N GLU A 98 -7.85 5.06 -3.95
CA GLU A 98 -9.24 5.42 -4.26
C GLU A 98 -10.22 4.24 -4.34
N ASP A 99 -9.78 2.97 -4.30
CA ASP A 99 -10.72 1.85 -4.29
C ASP A 99 -11.62 1.88 -3.03
N GLY A 100 -12.80 1.29 -3.17
CA GLY A 100 -13.82 1.21 -2.12
C GLY A 100 -15.21 0.96 -2.69
N LEU A 101 -16.22 1.45 -1.99
CA LEU A 101 -17.57 1.65 -2.51
C LEU A 101 -17.62 3.03 -3.16
N GLN A 102 -17.96 3.10 -4.45
CA GLN A 102 -18.12 4.36 -5.16
C GLN A 102 -19.60 4.72 -5.18
N THR A 103 -20.31 4.26 -6.21
CA THR A 103 -21.60 4.81 -6.62
C THR A 103 -22.82 4.09 -6.07
N ILE A 104 -23.92 4.82 -5.84
CA ILE A 104 -25.25 4.33 -5.52
C ILE A 104 -26.32 5.08 -6.31
N ALA A 105 -26.95 4.44 -7.29
CA ALA A 105 -27.91 5.08 -8.19
C ALA A 105 -29.23 4.29 -8.27
N ILE A 106 -30.35 4.96 -8.57
CA ILE A 106 -31.66 4.32 -8.69
C ILE A 106 -32.08 4.09 -10.14
N ASP A 107 -32.71 2.96 -10.41
CA ASP A 107 -33.23 2.64 -11.75
C ASP A 107 -34.27 3.68 -12.24
N PRO A 108 -34.32 4.06 -13.52
CA PRO A 108 -35.36 4.97 -14.03
C PRO A 108 -36.80 4.46 -13.78
N GLU A 109 -37.00 3.14 -13.74
CA GLU A 109 -38.28 2.51 -13.37
C GLU A 109 -38.37 2.18 -11.85
N PHE A 110 -37.51 2.75 -10.99
CA PHE A 110 -37.45 2.46 -9.53
C PHE A 110 -38.80 2.63 -8.83
N ALA A 111 -39.67 3.52 -9.31
CA ALA A 111 -41.05 3.67 -8.84
C ALA A 111 -41.81 2.33 -8.82
N GLU A 112 -41.57 1.46 -9.82
CA GLU A 112 -42.18 0.14 -9.96
C GLU A 112 -41.22 -0.99 -9.58
N ASN A 113 -40.00 -1.00 -10.10
CA ASN A 113 -39.12 -2.18 -10.07
C ASN A 113 -38.23 -2.30 -8.81
N LYS A 114 -37.99 -1.20 -8.08
CA LYS A 114 -37.17 -1.14 -6.84
C LYS A 114 -35.72 -1.61 -6.99
N TRP A 115 -35.09 -1.46 -8.16
CA TRP A 115 -33.65 -1.72 -8.33
C TRP A 115 -32.78 -0.52 -7.93
N VAL A 116 -31.73 -0.78 -7.14
CA VAL A 116 -30.67 0.18 -6.81
C VAL A 116 -29.34 -0.40 -7.29
N TYR A 117 -28.58 0.37 -8.04
CA TYR A 117 -27.29 0.02 -8.61
C TYR A 117 -26.16 0.48 -7.68
N VAL A 118 -25.07 -0.28 -7.64
CA VAL A 118 -23.92 -0.02 -6.79
C VAL A 118 -22.63 -0.41 -7.50
N TYR A 119 -21.64 0.50 -7.56
CA TYR A 119 -20.31 0.22 -8.11
C TYR A 119 -19.25 0.16 -7.00
N TYR A 120 -18.49 -0.93 -6.93
CA TYR A 120 -17.52 -1.13 -5.85
C TYR A 120 -16.35 -2.05 -6.18
N ALA A 121 -15.30 -1.94 -5.37
CA ALA A 121 -14.15 -2.82 -5.31
C ALA A 121 -14.40 -3.99 -4.34
N PRO A 122 -14.80 -5.19 -4.79
CA PRO A 122 -15.11 -6.31 -3.90
C PRO A 122 -13.87 -6.82 -3.15
N LYS A 123 -14.01 -7.04 -1.84
CA LYS A 123 -12.94 -7.59 -0.99
C LYS A 123 -12.54 -9.02 -1.33
N THR A 124 -13.46 -9.78 -1.92
CA THR A 124 -13.25 -11.16 -2.37
C THR A 124 -13.70 -11.29 -3.82
N MET A 125 -12.82 -11.81 -4.66
CA MET A 125 -12.98 -11.83 -6.12
C MET A 125 -13.14 -13.24 -6.67
N THR A 126 -13.83 -13.37 -7.80
CA THR A 126 -14.05 -14.66 -8.48
C THR A 126 -12.95 -14.95 -9.50
N ALA A 127 -12.56 -16.22 -9.63
CA ALA A 127 -11.69 -16.71 -10.70
C ALA A 127 -12.13 -16.19 -12.10
N PRO A 128 -11.20 -15.86 -13.02
CA PRO A 128 -9.77 -16.20 -13.01
C PRO A 128 -8.88 -15.28 -12.16
N TYR A 129 -9.44 -14.26 -11.52
CA TYR A 129 -8.72 -13.38 -10.59
C TYR A 129 -8.31 -14.12 -9.30
N PRO A 130 -7.27 -13.66 -8.57
CA PRO A 130 -6.99 -14.08 -7.20
C PRO A 130 -8.22 -13.91 -6.30
N GLU A 131 -8.38 -14.77 -5.30
CA GLU A 131 -9.51 -14.71 -4.36
C GLU A 131 -9.51 -13.41 -3.53
N THR A 132 -8.33 -12.89 -3.21
CA THR A 132 -8.12 -11.61 -2.51
C THR A 132 -6.85 -10.93 -3.04
N THR A 133 -6.86 -9.60 -3.11
CA THR A 133 -5.64 -8.80 -3.28
C THR A 133 -4.69 -9.01 -2.08
N PRO A 134 -3.36 -8.98 -2.26
CA PRO A 134 -2.42 -8.81 -1.14
C PRO A 134 -2.67 -7.50 -0.36
N THR A 135 -2.14 -7.42 0.85
CA THR A 135 -2.22 -6.24 1.72
C THR A 135 -1.17 -5.19 1.35
N GLY A 136 -1.57 -3.92 1.30
CA GLY A 136 -0.72 -2.80 0.93
C GLY A 136 -0.50 -2.71 -0.59
N SER A 137 0.53 -1.98 -0.97
CA SER A 137 0.80 -1.56 -2.35
C SER A 137 1.61 -2.60 -3.14
N ALA A 138 1.35 -2.68 -4.44
CA ALA A 138 2.19 -3.38 -5.40
C ALA A 138 3.47 -2.55 -5.64
N PRO A 139 4.64 -3.19 -5.81
CA PRO A 139 5.87 -2.46 -6.11
C PRO A 139 5.85 -1.90 -7.54
N ASN A 140 6.57 -0.80 -7.77
CA ASN A 140 6.58 -0.12 -9.08
C ASN A 140 7.45 -0.86 -10.12
N SER A 141 8.32 -1.78 -9.67
CA SER A 141 9.10 -2.69 -10.52
C SER A 141 9.17 -4.11 -9.94
N LEU A 142 9.54 -5.09 -10.77
CA LEU A 142 9.64 -6.49 -10.38
C LEU A 142 10.65 -6.70 -9.23
N PRO A 143 10.26 -7.39 -8.13
CA PRO A 143 11.19 -7.79 -7.08
C PRO A 143 12.34 -8.65 -7.61
N ALA A 144 13.52 -8.54 -7.01
CA ALA A 144 14.73 -9.19 -7.49
C ALA A 144 14.57 -10.73 -7.62
N GLY A 145 14.63 -11.23 -8.85
CA GLY A 145 14.46 -12.65 -9.17
C GLY A 145 13.03 -13.09 -9.51
N ALA A 146 12.06 -12.18 -9.50
CA ALA A 146 10.72 -12.41 -10.05
C ALA A 146 10.69 -12.27 -11.58
N ASP A 147 9.62 -12.79 -12.19
CA ASP A 147 9.24 -12.51 -13.59
C ASP A 147 7.83 -11.90 -13.64
N GLU A 148 7.35 -11.52 -14.82
CA GLU A 148 6.07 -10.82 -15.00
C GLU A 148 4.83 -11.63 -14.55
N SER A 149 4.97 -12.93 -14.24
CA SER A 149 3.89 -13.68 -13.59
C SER A 149 3.57 -13.19 -12.18
N TYR A 150 4.52 -12.50 -11.51
CA TYR A 150 4.34 -11.83 -10.23
C TYR A 150 3.16 -10.85 -10.23
N TRP A 151 2.90 -10.15 -11.34
CA TRP A 151 1.81 -9.17 -11.44
C TRP A 151 0.41 -9.79 -11.38
N ASN A 152 0.26 -11.11 -11.58
CA ASN A 152 -1.05 -11.76 -11.57
C ASN A 152 -1.73 -11.76 -10.19
N GLN A 153 -0.96 -11.72 -9.08
CA GLN A 153 -1.53 -11.61 -7.74
C GLN A 153 -2.20 -10.25 -7.47
N TRP A 154 -1.86 -9.25 -8.27
CA TRP A 154 -2.35 -7.87 -8.18
C TRP A 154 -3.44 -7.57 -9.22
N LYS A 155 -3.91 -8.56 -9.97
CA LYS A 155 -5.07 -8.39 -10.86
C LYS A 155 -6.36 -8.45 -10.06
N GLY A 156 -7.29 -7.55 -10.35
CA GLY A 156 -8.63 -7.56 -9.79
C GLY A 156 -9.65 -6.94 -10.74
N TYR A 157 -10.81 -6.57 -10.21
CA TYR A 157 -11.82 -5.83 -10.95
C TYR A 157 -12.71 -5.04 -9.98
N ASN A 158 -13.27 -3.92 -10.41
CA ASN A 158 -14.43 -3.29 -9.79
C ASN A 158 -15.70 -3.80 -10.49
N GLN A 159 -16.82 -3.89 -9.78
CA GLN A 159 -18.07 -4.45 -10.31
C GLN A 159 -19.26 -3.52 -10.12
N LEU A 160 -20.05 -3.35 -11.18
CA LEU A 160 -21.39 -2.79 -11.11
C LEU A 160 -22.37 -3.92 -10.81
N SER A 161 -23.17 -3.73 -9.78
CA SER A 161 -24.16 -4.70 -9.29
C SER A 161 -25.47 -3.98 -9.00
N ARG A 162 -26.58 -4.71 -8.87
CA ARG A 162 -27.84 -4.13 -8.38
C ARG A 162 -28.55 -5.02 -7.36
N PHE A 163 -29.32 -4.38 -6.49
CA PHE A 163 -30.03 -4.98 -5.36
C PHE A 163 -31.46 -4.45 -5.28
N LYS A 164 -32.38 -5.21 -4.68
CA LYS A 164 -33.76 -4.75 -4.42
C LYS A 164 -33.84 -3.89 -3.16
N TRP A 165 -34.52 -2.75 -3.27
CA TRP A 165 -34.88 -1.88 -2.15
C TRP A 165 -36.10 -2.42 -1.39
N THR A 166 -35.99 -2.55 -0.06
CA THR A 166 -37.08 -3.03 0.82
C THR A 166 -38.06 -1.90 1.21
N GLY A 167 -37.62 -0.64 1.10
CA GLY A 167 -38.29 0.53 1.67
C GLY A 167 -37.44 1.25 2.73
N ASP A 168 -36.50 0.53 3.34
CA ASP A 168 -35.60 0.99 4.41
C ASP A 168 -34.15 0.46 4.32
N ALA A 169 -33.87 -0.58 3.54
CA ALA A 169 -32.54 -1.13 3.27
C ALA A 169 -32.45 -1.81 1.88
N LEU A 170 -31.25 -2.24 1.49
CA LEU A 170 -31.03 -3.14 0.36
C LEU A 170 -31.09 -4.61 0.81
N ASP A 171 -31.82 -5.46 0.08
CA ASP A 171 -31.74 -6.91 0.22
C ASP A 171 -30.48 -7.43 -0.49
N LEU A 172 -29.37 -7.53 0.24
CA LEU A 172 -28.09 -8.03 -0.27
C LEU A 172 -28.15 -9.47 -0.80
N SER A 173 -29.21 -10.24 -0.53
CA SER A 173 -29.39 -11.58 -1.12
C SER A 173 -29.88 -11.55 -2.57
N THR A 174 -30.26 -10.37 -3.08
CA THR A 174 -30.76 -10.16 -4.45
C THR A 174 -29.70 -9.67 -5.45
N GLU A 175 -28.41 -9.73 -5.10
CA GLU A 175 -27.28 -9.27 -5.92
C GLU A 175 -27.35 -9.79 -7.37
N GLN A 176 -27.49 -8.87 -8.31
CA GLN A 176 -27.28 -9.11 -9.74
C GLN A 176 -26.01 -8.39 -10.18
N VAL A 177 -24.94 -9.13 -10.45
CA VAL A 177 -23.67 -8.58 -10.97
C VAL A 177 -23.77 -8.37 -12.47
N ILE A 178 -23.64 -7.12 -12.92
CA ILE A 178 -23.93 -6.71 -14.31
C ILE A 178 -22.65 -6.74 -15.14
N ILE A 179 -21.61 -6.00 -14.71
CA ILE A 179 -20.35 -5.87 -15.43
C ILE A 179 -19.17 -5.78 -14.45
N LYS A 180 -18.01 -6.28 -14.88
CA LYS A 180 -16.74 -6.24 -14.15
C LYS A 180 -15.71 -5.50 -15.01
N VAL A 181 -15.15 -4.43 -14.46
CA VAL A 181 -14.11 -3.59 -15.06
C VAL A 181 -12.78 -4.01 -14.45
N GLU A 182 -11.83 -4.50 -15.25
CA GLU A 182 -10.54 -4.97 -14.73
C GLU A 182 -9.75 -3.83 -14.07
N ALA A 183 -9.10 -4.12 -12.94
CA ALA A 183 -8.25 -3.19 -12.22
C ALA A 183 -6.88 -3.85 -11.91
N GLN A 184 -5.81 -3.09 -12.03
CA GLN A 184 -4.51 -3.41 -11.48
C GLN A 184 -4.48 -2.86 -10.04
N ARG A 185 -4.54 -3.76 -9.06
CA ARG A 185 -4.64 -3.46 -7.63
C ARG A 185 -3.29 -3.13 -7.00
N GLY A 186 -3.34 -2.52 -5.81
CA GLY A 186 -2.15 -2.11 -5.05
C GLY A 186 -1.43 -0.91 -5.64
N GLN A 187 -2.03 -0.21 -6.59
CA GLN A 187 -1.53 1.06 -7.12
C GLN A 187 -2.67 2.07 -7.01
N CYS A 188 -2.32 3.28 -6.57
CA CYS A 188 -3.07 4.49 -6.89
C CYS A 188 -3.18 4.63 -8.43
N CYS A 189 -4.17 5.30 -9.02
CA CYS A 189 -5.45 5.78 -8.52
C CYS A 189 -6.46 5.68 -9.68
N HIS A 190 -7.41 6.60 -9.80
CA HIS A 190 -8.35 6.79 -10.90
C HIS A 190 -9.35 5.64 -11.03
N VAL A 191 -10.31 5.60 -10.10
CA VAL A 191 -11.41 4.64 -10.16
C VAL A 191 -12.59 5.18 -10.98
N ALA A 192 -12.94 6.46 -10.79
CA ALA A 192 -14.27 7.00 -11.10
C ALA A 192 -15.37 6.04 -10.60
N GLY A 193 -16.40 5.75 -11.41
CA GLY A 193 -17.36 4.67 -11.15
C GLY A 193 -18.82 5.03 -11.29
N ASP A 194 -19.10 6.30 -11.59
CA ASP A 194 -20.42 6.90 -11.69
C ASP A 194 -21.31 6.29 -12.80
N VAL A 195 -22.63 6.32 -12.60
CA VAL A 195 -23.63 5.74 -13.51
C VAL A 195 -24.88 6.59 -13.64
N ASP A 196 -25.38 6.71 -14.88
CA ASP A 196 -26.63 7.39 -15.20
C ASP A 196 -27.29 6.75 -16.45
N TRP A 197 -28.45 7.25 -16.92
CA TRP A 197 -29.26 6.62 -17.97
C TRP A 197 -29.76 7.57 -19.06
N ASP A 198 -29.78 7.10 -20.31
CA ASP A 198 -30.60 7.76 -21.33
C ASP A 198 -32.10 7.40 -21.19
N ALA A 199 -32.98 8.20 -21.80
CA ALA A 199 -34.43 7.99 -21.80
C ALA A 199 -34.92 6.68 -22.48
N GLU A 200 -34.00 5.88 -23.04
CA GLU A 200 -34.28 4.53 -23.53
C GLU A 200 -33.89 3.43 -22.52
N GLY A 201 -33.41 3.81 -21.33
CA GLY A 201 -33.02 2.91 -20.24
C GLY A 201 -31.68 2.23 -20.47
N ASN A 202 -30.79 2.79 -21.29
CA ASN A 202 -29.40 2.31 -21.35
C ASN A 202 -28.60 3.00 -20.25
N LEU A 203 -27.94 2.19 -19.43
CA LEU A 203 -27.04 2.61 -18.37
C LEU A 203 -25.69 3.00 -18.98
N TYR A 204 -25.17 4.14 -18.53
CA TYR A 204 -23.81 4.59 -18.74
C TYR A 204 -22.98 4.29 -17.47
N LEU A 205 -21.70 3.98 -17.65
CA LEU A 205 -20.76 3.76 -16.54
C LEU A 205 -19.42 4.38 -16.91
N VAL A 206 -18.96 5.36 -16.14
CA VAL A 206 -17.61 5.92 -16.29
C VAL A 206 -16.57 5.08 -15.52
N THR A 207 -15.35 5.07 -16.04
CA THR A 207 -14.24 4.30 -15.50
C THR A 207 -12.94 5.08 -15.65
N GLY A 208 -12.19 5.25 -14.56
CA GLY A 208 -10.85 5.82 -14.63
C GLY A 208 -9.85 4.87 -15.32
N ASP A 209 -8.70 5.39 -15.73
CA ASP A 209 -7.66 4.64 -16.44
C ASP A 209 -6.92 3.61 -15.57
N ASN A 210 -7.07 3.75 -14.25
CA ASN A 210 -6.44 2.95 -13.22
C ASN A 210 -4.89 3.04 -13.24
N THR A 211 -4.32 4.20 -13.56
CA THR A 211 -2.85 4.44 -13.62
C THR A 211 -2.45 5.66 -12.76
N PRO A 212 -1.43 5.57 -11.87
CA PRO A 212 -1.07 6.68 -10.99
C PRO A 212 -0.40 7.83 -11.74
N ALA A 213 -0.64 9.04 -11.26
CA ALA A 213 0.05 10.25 -11.71
C ALA A 213 1.56 10.23 -11.39
N GLY A 214 1.92 9.92 -10.14
CA GLY A 214 3.29 9.67 -9.66
C GLY A 214 3.92 8.37 -10.20
N THR A 215 3.71 8.08 -11.48
CA THR A 215 4.36 6.98 -12.19
C THR A 215 5.86 7.27 -12.34
N PRO A 216 6.78 6.35 -12.01
CA PRO A 216 8.20 6.55 -12.22
C PRO A 216 8.58 6.98 -13.65
N GLY A 217 9.33 8.07 -13.74
CA GLY A 217 9.72 8.79 -14.95
C GLY A 217 8.61 9.69 -15.52
N ALA A 218 7.48 9.87 -14.85
CA ALA A 218 6.38 10.71 -15.33
C ALA A 218 6.67 12.21 -15.12
N ASN A 219 7.05 12.65 -13.92
CA ASN A 219 7.25 14.08 -13.60
C ASN A 219 6.00 14.89 -14.02
N GLY A 220 4.83 14.52 -13.49
CA GLY A 220 3.53 15.13 -13.81
C GLY A 220 3.00 14.87 -15.24
N MET A 221 3.81 14.35 -16.16
CA MET A 221 3.42 14.11 -17.57
C MET A 221 2.68 12.78 -17.75
N ALA A 222 2.11 12.56 -18.96
CA ALA A 222 1.37 11.35 -19.30
C ALA A 222 2.07 10.03 -18.88
N PRO A 223 1.49 9.24 -17.95
CA PRO A 223 2.08 8.05 -17.34
C PRO A 223 2.01 6.85 -18.28
N ASN A 224 2.93 6.84 -19.24
CA ASN A 224 3.01 5.89 -20.35
C ASN A 224 4.22 4.94 -20.21
N ASN A 225 4.52 4.47 -18.98
CA ASN A 225 5.73 3.71 -18.67
C ASN A 225 5.55 2.20 -18.89
N ASP A 226 5.78 1.74 -20.12
CA ASP A 226 5.86 0.32 -20.45
C ASP A 226 7.28 -0.27 -20.39
N ALA A 227 8.21 0.29 -19.60
CA ALA A 227 9.57 -0.24 -19.55
C ALA A 227 9.63 -1.71 -19.06
N PRO A 228 10.59 -2.53 -19.55
CA PRO A 228 10.70 -3.95 -19.16
C PRO A 228 10.90 -4.13 -17.65
N GLY A 229 10.02 -4.91 -17.02
CA GLY A 229 10.06 -5.17 -15.58
C GLY A 229 9.36 -4.12 -14.70
N MET A 230 8.85 -3.02 -15.26
CA MET A 230 7.95 -2.10 -14.53
C MET A 230 6.56 -2.74 -14.31
N ASN A 231 5.84 -2.25 -13.30
CA ASN A 231 4.48 -2.64 -12.99
C ASN A 231 3.53 -2.26 -14.14
N PRO A 232 2.67 -3.17 -14.65
CA PRO A 232 1.67 -2.84 -15.66
C PRO A 232 0.76 -1.68 -15.28
N GLY A 233 0.60 -1.39 -13.97
CA GLY A 233 -0.15 -0.23 -13.48
C GLY A 233 0.25 1.10 -14.15
N LEU A 234 1.54 1.26 -14.45
CA LEU A 234 2.22 2.52 -14.80
C LEU A 234 2.11 2.94 -16.28
N ASP A 235 1.18 2.37 -17.05
CA ASP A 235 1.04 2.60 -18.49
C ASP A 235 -0.41 2.79 -18.90
N ALA A 236 -0.91 4.03 -18.85
CA ALA A 236 -2.31 4.39 -19.16
C ALA A 236 -2.76 3.94 -20.56
N ARG A 237 -1.82 3.76 -21.49
CA ARG A 237 -2.06 3.21 -22.84
C ARG A 237 -2.63 1.79 -22.82
N ARG A 238 -2.47 1.01 -21.75
CA ARG A 238 -3.11 -0.30 -21.59
C ARG A 238 -4.62 -0.22 -21.36
N GLY A 239 -5.08 0.90 -20.77
CA GLY A 239 -6.42 1.15 -20.26
C GLY A 239 -7.13 2.17 -21.13
N ALA A 240 -7.04 3.46 -20.77
CA ALA A 240 -7.62 4.59 -21.51
C ALA A 240 -7.33 4.51 -23.02
N GLY A 241 -6.05 4.33 -23.39
CA GLY A 241 -5.60 4.23 -24.77
C GLY A 241 -5.88 2.89 -25.49
N ASN A 242 -6.54 1.93 -24.83
CA ASN A 242 -6.79 0.59 -25.38
C ASN A 242 -8.28 0.38 -25.67
N SER A 243 -8.61 0.37 -26.96
CA SER A 243 -9.94 0.01 -27.49
C SER A 243 -10.48 -1.37 -27.06
N ASN A 244 -9.65 -2.29 -26.54
CA ASN A 244 -10.04 -3.61 -26.07
C ASN A 244 -10.05 -3.76 -24.53
N ASP A 245 -9.87 -2.66 -23.80
CA ASP A 245 -9.99 -2.60 -22.33
C ASP A 245 -11.28 -1.87 -21.91
N LEU A 246 -11.63 -1.90 -20.62
CA LEU A 246 -12.77 -1.18 -20.06
C LEU A 246 -12.37 -0.01 -19.14
N ARG A 247 -11.10 0.18 -18.82
CA ARG A 247 -10.58 1.33 -18.04
C ARG A 247 -10.40 2.58 -18.89
N GLY A 248 -10.62 3.77 -18.33
CA GLY A 248 -10.49 5.04 -19.03
C GLY A 248 -11.51 5.16 -20.16
N LYS A 249 -12.78 4.91 -19.84
CA LYS A 249 -13.93 4.85 -20.76
C LYS A 249 -15.18 5.47 -20.13
N ILE A 250 -16.10 5.90 -20.98
CA ILE A 250 -17.54 5.87 -20.67
C ILE A 250 -18.14 4.70 -21.45
N LEU A 251 -18.75 3.76 -20.72
CA LEU A 251 -19.41 2.57 -21.26
C LEU A 251 -20.91 2.85 -21.40
N ARG A 252 -21.59 2.25 -22.39
CA ARG A 252 -23.05 2.30 -22.55
C ARG A 252 -23.62 0.91 -22.79
N ILE A 253 -24.54 0.46 -21.93
CA ILE A 253 -25.13 -0.89 -21.95
C ILE A 253 -26.63 -0.86 -21.61
N THR A 254 -27.41 -1.77 -22.19
CA THR A 254 -28.81 -1.98 -21.82
C THR A 254 -28.93 -3.18 -20.88
N VAL A 255 -29.12 -2.94 -19.58
CA VAL A 255 -29.32 -4.01 -18.57
C VAL A 255 -30.61 -4.80 -18.86
N LYS A 256 -30.72 -6.02 -18.31
CA LYS A 256 -31.85 -6.95 -18.45
C LYS A 256 -32.30 -7.43 -17.08
N GLU A 257 -33.54 -7.94 -16.99
CA GLU A 257 -34.16 -8.26 -15.70
C GLU A 257 -33.48 -9.41 -14.94
N ASP A 258 -32.69 -10.25 -15.61
CA ASP A 258 -31.85 -11.28 -15.00
C ASP A 258 -30.46 -10.80 -14.55
N GLY A 259 -30.15 -9.51 -14.74
CA GLY A 259 -28.84 -8.91 -14.44
C GLY A 259 -27.84 -8.98 -15.58
N SER A 260 -28.13 -9.69 -16.68
CA SER A 260 -27.32 -9.63 -17.89
C SER A 260 -27.48 -8.27 -18.60
N TYR A 261 -26.66 -8.00 -19.62
CA TYR A 261 -26.82 -6.80 -20.46
C TYR A 261 -26.69 -7.12 -21.95
N THR A 262 -27.20 -6.20 -22.77
CA THR A 262 -26.91 -6.10 -24.21
C THR A 262 -26.19 -4.79 -24.49
N VAL A 263 -25.45 -4.71 -25.59
CA VAL A 263 -24.89 -3.44 -26.07
C VAL A 263 -25.86 -2.79 -27.06
N PRO A 264 -26.25 -1.51 -26.89
CA PRO A 264 -27.09 -0.79 -27.84
C PRO A 264 -26.34 -0.47 -29.15
N ALA A 265 -27.08 0.01 -30.16
CA ALA A 265 -26.48 0.57 -31.36
C ALA A 265 -26.07 2.04 -31.12
N GLY A 266 -24.98 2.49 -31.73
CA GLY A 266 -24.46 3.85 -31.59
C GLY A 266 -23.18 3.98 -30.76
N ASN A 267 -22.73 2.90 -30.11
CA ASN A 267 -21.42 2.86 -29.43
C ASN A 267 -20.24 2.96 -30.42
N LEU A 268 -19.08 3.41 -29.93
CA LEU A 268 -17.88 3.75 -30.73
C LEU A 268 -17.39 2.58 -31.59
N PHE A 269 -17.50 1.35 -31.07
CA PHE A 269 -17.09 0.14 -31.76
C PHE A 269 -18.29 -0.81 -31.97
N PRO A 270 -18.73 -1.06 -33.22
CA PRO A 270 -19.87 -1.95 -33.46
C PRO A 270 -19.64 -3.38 -32.93
N PRO A 271 -20.68 -4.04 -32.35
CA PRO A 271 -20.59 -5.42 -31.89
C PRO A 271 -20.01 -6.39 -32.93
N GLY A 272 -19.01 -7.17 -32.52
CA GLY A 272 -18.28 -8.09 -33.40
C GLY A 272 -17.08 -7.49 -34.13
N THR A 273 -16.79 -6.20 -33.95
CA THR A 273 -15.52 -5.58 -34.38
C THR A 273 -14.36 -6.25 -33.63
N ALA A 274 -13.27 -6.56 -34.35
CA ALA A 274 -12.15 -7.31 -33.80
C ALA A 274 -11.18 -6.39 -33.04
N LYS A 275 -10.68 -6.85 -31.89
CA LYS A 275 -9.78 -6.11 -30.99
C LYS A 275 -10.41 -4.83 -30.42
N THR A 276 -11.72 -4.86 -30.13
CA THR A 276 -12.48 -3.73 -29.57
C THR A 276 -13.55 -4.22 -28.59
N ARG A 277 -13.78 -3.47 -27.51
CA ARG A 277 -14.94 -3.64 -26.61
C ARG A 277 -16.13 -2.84 -27.14
N PRO A 278 -17.24 -3.47 -27.57
CA PRO A 278 -18.39 -2.74 -28.08
C PRO A 278 -19.16 -1.98 -27.00
N GLU A 279 -18.91 -2.27 -25.72
CA GLU A 279 -19.47 -1.53 -24.58
C GLU A 279 -19.03 -0.06 -24.53
N ILE A 280 -17.95 0.31 -25.23
CA ILE A 280 -17.35 1.65 -25.24
C ILE A 280 -18.23 2.65 -26.02
N PHE A 281 -18.69 3.70 -25.32
CA PHE A 281 -19.30 4.88 -25.94
C PHE A 281 -18.27 6.01 -26.11
N VAL A 282 -17.47 6.30 -25.06
CA VAL A 282 -16.31 7.20 -25.11
C VAL A 282 -15.05 6.44 -24.69
N THR A 283 -13.92 6.70 -25.35
CA THR A 283 -12.61 6.18 -24.95
C THR A 283 -11.60 7.29 -24.70
N GLY A 284 -10.62 7.03 -23.84
CA GLY A 284 -9.52 7.96 -23.61
C GLY A 284 -9.89 9.09 -22.67
N VAL A 285 -10.51 8.76 -21.54
CA VAL A 285 -10.64 9.62 -20.34
C VAL A 285 -9.63 9.18 -19.27
N ARG A 286 -9.20 10.07 -18.38
CA ARG A 286 -8.20 9.80 -17.31
C ARG A 286 -8.88 9.40 -16.00
N ASN A 287 -9.58 10.33 -15.36
CA ASN A 287 -10.27 10.16 -14.09
C ASN A 287 -11.50 11.07 -14.05
N ALA A 288 -12.44 10.84 -14.97
CA ALA A 288 -13.72 11.53 -15.02
C ALA A 288 -14.62 11.04 -13.88
N PHE A 289 -14.54 11.68 -12.72
CA PHE A 289 -15.06 11.15 -11.46
C PHE A 289 -16.61 11.16 -11.39
N ARG A 290 -17.23 12.15 -12.03
CA ARG A 290 -18.68 12.40 -12.08
C ARG A 290 -19.16 12.56 -13.52
N ILE A 291 -20.33 12.02 -13.87
CA ILE A 291 -20.98 12.18 -15.17
C ILE A 291 -22.45 12.59 -15.05
N ASP A 292 -23.03 13.10 -16.13
CA ASP A 292 -24.48 13.31 -16.29
C ASP A 292 -24.91 12.89 -17.70
N VAL A 293 -26.12 12.35 -17.83
CA VAL A 293 -26.76 11.94 -19.09
C VAL A 293 -28.13 12.61 -19.20
N ASP A 294 -28.17 13.79 -19.81
CA ASP A 294 -29.40 14.56 -20.07
C ASP A 294 -30.46 13.72 -20.82
N ASP A 295 -31.46 13.21 -20.10
CA ASP A 295 -32.51 12.34 -20.65
C ASP A 295 -33.39 13.02 -21.71
N VAL A 296 -33.46 14.37 -21.70
CA VAL A 296 -34.23 15.18 -22.64
C VAL A 296 -33.51 15.36 -23.98
N THR A 297 -32.16 15.35 -23.99
CA THR A 297 -31.37 15.61 -25.21
C THR A 297 -30.45 14.48 -25.66
N GLY A 298 -30.10 13.55 -24.77
CA GLY A 298 -29.10 12.52 -25.00
C GLY A 298 -27.65 13.04 -25.01
N THR A 299 -27.37 14.19 -24.40
CA THR A 299 -25.97 14.61 -24.16
C THR A 299 -25.42 13.89 -22.92
N VAL A 300 -24.23 13.32 -23.06
CA VAL A 300 -23.39 12.90 -21.93
C VAL A 300 -22.41 14.04 -21.62
N SER A 301 -22.29 14.44 -20.37
CA SER A 301 -21.31 15.45 -19.90
C SER A 301 -20.45 14.93 -18.75
N TRP A 302 -19.20 15.42 -18.66
CA TRP A 302 -18.29 15.07 -17.57
C TRP A 302 -17.16 16.11 -17.40
N GLY A 303 -16.64 16.21 -16.18
CA GLY A 303 -15.30 16.72 -15.92
C GLY A 303 -14.28 15.57 -15.99
N ASP A 304 -13.05 15.83 -16.45
CA ASP A 304 -11.95 14.85 -16.46
C ASP A 304 -10.67 15.44 -15.85
N TYR A 305 -10.21 14.84 -14.75
CA TYR A 305 -8.99 15.26 -14.04
C TYR A 305 -7.74 15.03 -14.90
N GLY A 306 -7.05 16.10 -15.27
CA GLY A 306 -5.76 16.10 -15.96
C GLY A 306 -4.55 15.71 -15.10
N PRO A 307 -3.34 15.63 -15.69
CA PRO A 307 -2.14 15.20 -15.01
C PRO A 307 -1.31 16.35 -14.39
N ASP A 308 -0.52 16.02 -13.38
CA ASP A 308 0.06 16.90 -12.35
C ASP A 308 1.26 17.77 -12.84
N ALA A 309 1.34 18.11 -14.13
CA ALA A 309 2.47 18.86 -14.69
C ALA A 309 2.27 20.38 -14.65
N GLY A 310 2.70 21.08 -13.59
CA GLY A 310 2.58 22.54 -13.49
C GLY A 310 3.21 23.38 -14.63
N ALA A 311 4.09 22.79 -15.46
CA ALA A 311 4.70 23.43 -16.63
C ALA A 311 4.85 22.49 -17.84
N ALA A 312 4.90 23.06 -19.05
CA ALA A 312 5.03 22.31 -20.31
C ALA A 312 6.51 22.02 -20.67
N ASP A 313 6.81 20.78 -21.07
CA ASP A 313 8.15 20.35 -21.51
C ASP A 313 8.20 20.23 -23.06
N PRO A 314 9.01 21.07 -23.75
CA PRO A 314 9.17 21.03 -25.22
C PRO A 314 9.66 19.70 -25.80
N ALA A 315 10.13 18.74 -25.00
CA ALA A 315 10.51 17.39 -25.40
C ALA A 315 9.45 16.32 -25.06
N ARG A 316 8.41 16.64 -24.26
CA ARG A 316 7.47 15.63 -23.71
C ARG A 316 5.99 15.96 -23.91
N GLY A 317 5.55 17.21 -23.77
CA GLY A 317 4.12 17.53 -23.84
C GLY A 317 3.70 18.90 -23.28
N PRO A 318 2.40 19.19 -23.31
CA PRO A 318 1.81 20.34 -22.61
C PRO A 318 1.95 20.19 -21.09
N LEU A 319 1.60 21.26 -20.37
CA LEU A 319 1.33 21.22 -18.93
C LEU A 319 0.06 20.41 -18.62
N GLY A 320 -0.25 20.28 -17.34
CA GLY A 320 -1.48 19.72 -16.82
C GLY A 320 -2.70 20.53 -17.26
N TYR A 321 -3.68 19.84 -17.84
CA TYR A 321 -4.96 20.42 -18.20
C TYR A 321 -6.09 19.53 -17.71
N VAL A 322 -6.92 20.04 -16.81
CA VAL A 322 -8.25 19.47 -16.56
C VAL A 322 -9.22 19.88 -17.67
N GLU A 323 -10.23 19.06 -17.90
CA GLU A 323 -11.16 19.22 -19.02
C GLU A 323 -12.62 19.15 -18.56
N TRP A 324 -13.50 19.89 -19.24
CA TRP A 324 -14.94 19.62 -19.28
C TRP A 324 -15.36 19.32 -20.71
N ASN A 325 -16.16 18.27 -20.88
CA ASN A 325 -16.46 17.65 -22.15
C ASN A 325 -17.95 17.34 -22.29
N VAL A 326 -18.50 17.48 -23.51
CA VAL A 326 -19.85 17.02 -23.87
C VAL A 326 -19.89 16.26 -25.19
N THR A 327 -20.68 15.18 -25.24
CA THR A 327 -21.00 14.56 -26.53
C THR A 327 -22.42 13.99 -26.60
N PRO A 328 -23.16 14.20 -27.70
CA PRO A 328 -24.49 13.64 -27.90
C PRO A 328 -24.43 12.15 -28.24
N ILE A 329 -25.54 11.46 -27.97
CA ILE A 329 -25.77 10.02 -28.12
C ILE A 329 -25.47 9.43 -29.51
N ASP A 330 -25.42 10.24 -30.56
CA ASP A 330 -25.09 9.85 -31.94
C ASP A 330 -23.63 10.18 -32.35
N ARG A 331 -22.84 10.77 -31.44
CA ARG A 331 -21.42 11.12 -31.59
C ARG A 331 -20.54 10.44 -30.51
N PRO A 332 -20.42 9.09 -30.49
CA PRO A 332 -19.41 8.42 -29.69
C PRO A 332 -18.00 8.90 -30.09
N MET A 333 -17.08 9.07 -29.13
CA MET A 333 -15.81 9.74 -29.41
C MET A 333 -14.58 9.15 -28.70
N ASN A 334 -13.40 9.60 -29.12
CA ASN A 334 -12.14 9.44 -28.39
C ASN A 334 -11.76 10.81 -27.82
N SER A 335 -11.67 10.97 -26.50
CA SER A 335 -11.26 12.22 -25.84
C SER A 335 -9.73 12.40 -25.82
N GLY A 336 -8.98 11.31 -26.07
CA GLY A 336 -7.57 11.39 -26.45
C GLY A 336 -6.55 10.99 -25.39
N TRP A 337 -6.90 10.89 -24.11
CA TRP A 337 -5.98 10.42 -23.06
C TRP A 337 -5.51 8.97 -23.33
N PRO A 338 -4.21 8.63 -23.13
CA PRO A 338 -3.08 9.42 -22.62
C PRO A 338 -2.14 9.92 -23.73
N TYR A 339 -2.69 10.25 -24.91
CA TYR A 339 -1.93 10.70 -26.08
C TYR A 339 -2.08 12.21 -26.34
N CYS A 340 -3.25 12.74 -25.98
CA CYS A 340 -3.74 14.07 -26.28
C CYS A 340 -4.48 14.62 -25.05
N THR A 341 -4.54 15.95 -24.91
CA THR A 341 -5.37 16.66 -23.91
C THR A 341 -5.73 18.06 -24.40
N GLY A 342 -6.77 18.67 -23.83
CA GLY A 342 -7.23 20.03 -24.12
C GLY A 342 -7.58 20.21 -25.59
N ASN A 343 -6.94 21.16 -26.27
CA ASN A 343 -7.16 21.40 -27.71
C ASN A 343 -6.39 20.40 -28.61
N ASN A 344 -6.47 19.10 -28.31
CA ASN A 344 -5.67 18.05 -28.95
C ASN A 344 -4.14 18.33 -28.88
N PHE A 345 -3.67 18.92 -27.77
CA PHE A 345 -2.24 19.04 -27.49
C PHE A 345 -1.66 17.65 -27.28
N ASN A 346 -0.61 17.29 -28.02
CA ASN A 346 -0.07 15.93 -28.03
C ASN A 346 1.11 15.74 -27.09
N TYR A 347 1.19 14.57 -26.47
CA TYR A 347 2.39 14.09 -25.79
C TYR A 347 3.36 13.39 -26.77
N ASN A 348 4.60 13.25 -26.33
CA ASN A 348 5.62 12.43 -26.99
C ASN A 348 5.50 10.95 -26.54
N ASP A 349 5.85 9.98 -27.41
CA ASP A 349 5.97 8.56 -27.05
C ASP A 349 7.25 8.32 -26.22
N TRP A 350 7.31 8.94 -25.03
CA TRP A 350 8.51 9.07 -24.21
C TRP A 350 9.15 7.71 -23.88
N ASN A 351 10.47 7.59 -24.05
CA ASN A 351 11.17 6.35 -23.74
C ASN A 351 11.59 6.31 -22.27
N PHE A 352 10.66 5.94 -21.37
CA PHE A 352 10.92 5.79 -19.93
C PHE A 352 12.14 4.92 -19.58
N ALA A 353 12.49 3.94 -20.43
CA ALA A 353 13.67 3.09 -20.23
C ALA A 353 15.03 3.79 -20.52
N THR A 354 15.04 4.99 -21.11
CA THR A 354 16.27 5.77 -21.40
C THR A 354 16.16 7.26 -21.13
N SER A 355 14.99 7.75 -20.68
CA SER A 355 14.67 9.18 -20.52
C SER A 355 14.99 10.02 -21.76
N THR A 356 14.46 9.62 -22.90
CA THR A 356 14.63 10.32 -24.20
C THR A 356 13.33 10.35 -25.01
N PRO A 357 13.10 11.40 -25.81
CA PRO A 357 11.92 11.45 -26.68
C PRO A 357 12.01 10.46 -27.84
N ARG A 358 10.84 10.08 -28.36
CA ARG A 358 10.64 9.38 -29.64
C ARG A 358 9.79 10.29 -30.56
N GLU A 359 8.92 9.71 -31.37
CA GLU A 359 7.92 10.44 -32.17
C GLU A 359 6.80 11.02 -31.29
N TRP A 360 6.09 12.02 -31.81
CA TRP A 360 4.91 12.60 -31.17
C TRP A 360 3.62 11.86 -31.59
N PHE A 361 2.61 11.81 -30.71
CA PHE A 361 1.34 11.18 -31.07
C PHE A 361 0.54 12.03 -32.06
N ASP A 362 -0.14 11.37 -33.01
CA ASP A 362 -0.98 12.01 -34.03
C ASP A 362 -2.45 12.02 -33.59
N CYS A 363 -2.85 13.08 -32.86
CA CYS A 363 -4.21 13.24 -32.38
C CYS A 363 -5.24 13.32 -33.52
N ALA A 364 -4.89 13.96 -34.65
CA ALA A 364 -5.81 14.20 -35.76
C ALA A 364 -5.94 13.01 -36.72
N GLY A 365 -4.87 12.22 -36.91
CA GLY A 365 -4.89 10.97 -37.67
C GLY A 365 -5.36 9.75 -36.88
N GLY A 366 -5.36 9.84 -35.55
CA GLY A 366 -5.60 8.73 -34.62
C GLY A 366 -4.29 8.29 -33.96
N PRO A 367 -4.16 8.37 -32.62
CA PRO A 367 -2.91 8.03 -31.96
C PRO A 367 -2.61 6.53 -32.08
N THR A 368 -1.32 6.21 -32.24
CA THR A 368 -0.83 4.82 -32.33
C THR A 368 -0.50 4.32 -30.94
N ASN A 369 -1.17 3.25 -30.51
CA ASN A 369 -0.92 2.65 -29.21
C ASN A 369 0.29 1.69 -29.28
N THR A 370 1.43 2.26 -28.92
CA THR A 370 2.79 1.67 -28.89
C THR A 370 3.06 0.75 -27.69
N SER A 371 2.16 0.67 -26.71
CA SER A 371 2.34 -0.12 -25.48
C SER A 371 2.54 -1.62 -25.77
N ARG A 372 3.51 -2.24 -25.09
CA ARG A 372 3.68 -3.70 -25.06
C ARG A 372 2.50 -4.46 -24.44
N TRP A 373 1.60 -3.76 -23.75
CA TRP A 373 0.38 -4.32 -23.14
C TRP A 373 -0.86 -4.17 -24.03
N ASN A 374 -0.77 -3.48 -25.18
CA ASN A 374 -1.92 -3.22 -26.06
C ASN A 374 -2.55 -4.51 -26.62
N THR A 375 -3.80 -4.78 -26.22
CA THR A 375 -4.60 -5.90 -26.76
C THR A 375 -5.52 -5.48 -27.91
N GLY A 376 -5.79 -4.18 -28.06
CA GLY A 376 -6.75 -3.58 -28.99
C GLY A 376 -6.20 -3.22 -30.37
N LEU A 377 -6.79 -2.21 -30.99
CA LEU A 377 -6.31 -1.63 -32.25
C LEU A 377 -4.90 -1.05 -32.10
N ALA A 378 -4.11 -1.10 -33.18
CA ALA A 378 -2.78 -0.46 -33.22
C ALA A 378 -2.87 1.07 -33.30
N THR A 379 -3.97 1.58 -33.87
CA THR A 379 -4.26 3.00 -34.04
C THR A 379 -5.71 3.22 -33.63
N LEU A 380 -5.96 4.20 -32.76
CA LEU A 380 -7.31 4.58 -32.31
C LEU A 380 -8.03 5.46 -33.36
N PRO A 381 -9.35 5.71 -33.20
CA PRO A 381 -10.00 6.86 -33.82
C PRO A 381 -9.27 8.17 -33.49
N ALA A 382 -9.40 9.19 -34.35
CA ALA A 382 -8.91 10.53 -34.08
C ALA A 382 -9.43 11.05 -32.73
N ALA A 383 -8.59 11.76 -31.99
CA ALA A 383 -8.94 12.37 -30.72
C ALA A 383 -9.76 13.66 -30.95
N THR A 384 -10.63 13.96 -30.01
CA THR A 384 -11.59 15.07 -30.04
C THR A 384 -11.10 16.14 -29.06
N PRO A 385 -10.97 17.42 -29.45
CA PRO A 385 -10.64 18.49 -28.52
C PRO A 385 -11.70 18.60 -27.42
N ALA A 386 -11.27 18.95 -26.20
CA ALA A 386 -12.18 19.25 -25.10
C ALA A 386 -12.99 20.54 -25.35
N ASP A 387 -14.23 20.58 -24.86
CA ASP A 387 -15.13 21.73 -24.99
C ASP A 387 -14.71 22.92 -24.12
N LEU A 388 -14.17 22.65 -22.93
CA LEU A 388 -13.38 23.57 -22.10
C LEU A 388 -12.18 22.82 -21.49
N TYR A 389 -11.10 23.55 -21.25
CA TYR A 389 -9.93 23.07 -20.49
C TYR A 389 -9.22 24.22 -19.78
N TYR A 390 -8.66 23.96 -18.61
CA TYR A 390 -7.94 24.94 -17.78
C TYR A 390 -6.79 24.28 -16.99
N GLY A 391 -5.95 25.11 -16.38
CA GLY A 391 -4.83 24.71 -15.51
C GLY A 391 -4.88 25.49 -14.18
N ASP A 392 -3.90 25.29 -13.29
CA ASP A 392 -3.85 25.85 -11.91
C ASP A 392 -3.82 27.39 -11.80
N ASN A 393 -3.76 28.09 -12.93
CA ASN A 393 -3.60 29.52 -13.00
C ASN A 393 -4.44 30.07 -14.16
N ASN A 394 -5.13 31.18 -13.95
CA ASN A 394 -5.99 31.86 -14.94
C ASN A 394 -5.25 32.42 -16.19
N THR A 395 -4.02 31.99 -16.42
CA THR A 395 -3.23 32.23 -17.63
C THR A 395 -2.96 30.94 -18.43
N HIS A 396 -3.39 29.78 -17.95
CA HIS A 396 -3.19 28.47 -18.61
C HIS A 396 -4.30 28.18 -19.65
N GLN A 397 -5.53 28.68 -19.44
CA GLN A 397 -6.62 28.66 -20.41
C GLN A 397 -6.41 29.66 -21.58
N PRO A 398 -7.04 29.44 -22.75
CA PRO A 398 -7.16 30.43 -23.82
C PRO A 398 -7.70 31.78 -23.34
N ALA A 399 -7.10 32.88 -23.81
CA ALA A 399 -7.49 34.24 -23.40
C ALA A 399 -8.91 34.64 -23.86
N GLU A 400 -9.46 33.96 -24.86
CA GLU A 400 -10.86 34.05 -25.27
C GLU A 400 -11.85 33.38 -24.31
N TRP A 401 -11.39 32.59 -23.34
CA TRP A 401 -12.19 31.93 -22.31
C TRP A 401 -12.07 32.57 -20.91
N ALA A 402 -11.42 33.74 -20.80
CA ALA A 402 -11.41 34.50 -19.55
C ALA A 402 -12.84 34.78 -19.06
N GLY A 403 -13.17 34.31 -17.86
CA GLY A 403 -14.51 34.33 -17.27
C GLY A 403 -15.41 33.12 -17.64
N LEU A 404 -14.88 32.10 -18.30
CA LEU A 404 -15.53 30.81 -18.56
C LEU A 404 -14.87 29.64 -17.81
N THR A 405 -13.63 29.80 -17.35
CA THR A 405 -12.91 28.86 -16.47
C THR A 405 -12.25 29.58 -15.29
N ASP A 406 -12.65 30.82 -15.01
CA ASP A 406 -12.13 31.64 -13.92
C ASP A 406 -12.91 31.32 -12.64
N PHE A 407 -12.66 30.15 -12.06
CA PHE A 407 -13.20 29.73 -10.76
C PHE A 407 -12.55 30.54 -9.61
N GLU A 408 -12.98 30.36 -8.35
CA GLU A 408 -12.45 31.16 -7.22
C GLU A 408 -10.95 30.85 -7.00
N PRO A 409 -10.10 31.86 -6.69
CA PRO A 409 -8.64 31.74 -6.84
C PRO A 409 -7.93 30.99 -5.67
N ALA A 410 -8.37 29.78 -5.38
CA ALA A 410 -7.63 28.76 -4.64
C ALA A 410 -6.73 27.94 -5.61
N GLY A 411 -5.72 27.26 -5.08
CA GLY A 411 -4.81 26.41 -5.87
C GLY A 411 -5.36 25.00 -6.12
N GLY A 412 -4.81 24.31 -7.11
CA GLY A 412 -5.24 22.97 -7.54
C GLY A 412 -6.45 22.99 -8.50
N GLN A 413 -6.77 21.83 -9.06
CA GLN A 413 -7.84 21.64 -10.04
C GLN A 413 -8.63 20.35 -9.74
N GLY A 414 -9.95 20.41 -9.76
CA GLY A 414 -10.83 19.29 -9.43
C GLY A 414 -12.16 19.24 -10.20
N PRO A 415 -12.17 18.89 -11.49
CA PRO A 415 -13.36 18.94 -12.36
C PRO A 415 -14.38 17.84 -12.04
N MET A 416 -15.59 18.22 -11.66
CA MET A 416 -16.71 17.29 -11.43
C MET A 416 -17.87 17.57 -12.40
N GLY A 417 -18.31 16.54 -13.11
CA GLY A 417 -19.60 16.54 -13.81
C GLY A 417 -20.78 16.80 -12.86
N GLY A 418 -21.92 17.15 -13.42
CA GLY A 418 -23.13 17.46 -12.67
C GLY A 418 -24.34 17.70 -13.60
N PRO A 419 -25.55 17.80 -13.02
CA PRO A 419 -26.78 17.53 -13.74
C PRO A 419 -27.27 18.68 -14.62
N VAL A 420 -27.94 18.35 -15.73
CA VAL A 420 -28.70 19.34 -16.53
C VAL A 420 -30.05 19.64 -15.87
N TYR A 421 -30.29 20.90 -15.50
CA TYR A 421 -31.59 21.30 -14.96
C TYR A 421 -32.64 21.53 -16.05
N HIS A 422 -33.74 20.78 -16.03
CA HIS A 422 -34.91 21.05 -16.89
C HIS A 422 -36.08 21.61 -16.08
N TYR A 423 -36.65 22.73 -16.54
CA TYR A 423 -37.71 23.42 -15.80
C TYR A 423 -39.10 22.83 -16.08
N ASP A 424 -39.62 22.02 -15.16
CA ASP A 424 -41.03 21.64 -15.20
C ASP A 424 -41.94 22.72 -14.57
N ALA A 425 -42.75 23.35 -15.43
CA ALA A 425 -43.80 24.29 -15.04
C ALA A 425 -45.01 23.62 -14.34
N ALA A 426 -45.20 22.30 -14.51
CA ALA A 426 -46.28 21.54 -13.88
C ALA A 426 -45.94 21.07 -12.46
N ASN A 427 -44.65 20.90 -12.13
CA ASN A 427 -44.19 20.52 -10.80
C ASN A 427 -44.74 21.52 -9.75
N PRO A 428 -45.54 21.07 -8.77
CA PRO A 428 -46.20 21.96 -7.82
C PRO A 428 -45.25 22.49 -6.74
N SER A 429 -43.98 22.07 -6.74
CA SER A 429 -42.97 22.55 -5.80
C SER A 429 -42.78 24.07 -5.87
N THR A 430 -42.66 24.67 -4.69
CA THR A 430 -42.26 26.07 -4.51
C THR A 430 -40.76 26.25 -4.29
N THR A 431 -40.00 25.16 -4.13
CA THR A 431 -38.53 25.18 -3.97
C THR A 431 -37.77 25.01 -5.28
N LYS A 432 -38.46 24.58 -6.35
CA LYS A 432 -37.82 24.35 -7.65
C LYS A 432 -37.18 25.61 -8.21
N PHE A 433 -36.03 25.44 -8.86
CA PHE A 433 -35.30 26.56 -9.46
C PHE A 433 -36.14 27.25 -10.56
N PRO A 434 -35.94 28.57 -10.79
CA PRO A 434 -36.69 29.30 -11.80
C PRO A 434 -36.29 28.87 -13.22
N ALA A 435 -37.19 29.07 -14.19
CA ALA A 435 -37.01 28.77 -15.61
C ALA A 435 -35.82 29.46 -16.32
N TYR A 436 -35.02 30.22 -15.57
CA TYR A 436 -33.72 30.74 -16.01
C TYR A 436 -32.65 29.64 -16.11
N TRP A 437 -32.71 28.64 -15.23
CA TRP A 437 -31.72 27.55 -15.19
C TRP A 437 -32.00 26.43 -16.20
N ASP A 438 -33.11 26.53 -16.92
CA ASP A 438 -33.54 25.56 -17.94
C ASP A 438 -32.41 25.30 -18.95
N ARG A 439 -31.99 24.04 -19.03
CA ARG A 439 -30.96 23.50 -19.92
C ARG A 439 -29.56 24.05 -19.69
N LYS A 440 -29.22 24.34 -18.42
CA LYS A 440 -27.85 24.59 -17.96
C LYS A 440 -27.28 23.33 -17.31
N PHE A 441 -26.00 23.08 -17.58
CA PHE A 441 -25.21 22.00 -17.00
C PHE A 441 -24.63 22.49 -15.68
N PHE A 442 -24.94 21.84 -14.56
CA PHE A 442 -24.30 22.13 -13.29
C PHE A 442 -22.94 21.42 -13.21
N TYR A 443 -22.00 22.00 -12.47
CA TYR A 443 -20.59 21.59 -12.44
C TYR A 443 -20.00 21.82 -11.06
N GLY A 444 -19.23 20.86 -10.55
CA GLY A 444 -18.48 21.00 -9.31
C GLY A 444 -17.00 21.27 -9.59
N GLU A 445 -16.39 22.12 -8.77
CA GLU A 445 -14.94 22.23 -8.65
C GLU A 445 -14.56 21.77 -7.24
N PHE A 446 -13.99 20.59 -7.14
CA PHE A 446 -13.65 19.91 -5.90
C PHE A 446 -12.50 20.61 -5.16
N SER A 447 -11.46 21.04 -5.88
CA SER A 447 -10.27 21.65 -5.26
C SER A 447 -10.48 23.13 -4.90
N GLN A 448 -11.51 23.77 -5.46
CA GLN A 448 -11.78 25.20 -5.32
C GLN A 448 -13.14 25.51 -4.66
N ASP A 449 -13.71 24.53 -3.93
CA ASP A 449 -14.95 24.64 -3.14
C ASP A 449 -16.18 25.14 -3.92
N TYR A 450 -16.30 24.77 -5.19
CA TYR A 450 -17.09 25.55 -6.15
C TYR A 450 -18.28 24.83 -6.78
N LEU A 451 -19.37 25.58 -7.00
CA LEU A 451 -20.47 25.20 -7.89
C LEU A 451 -20.61 26.21 -9.02
N ALA A 452 -20.64 25.73 -10.26
CA ALA A 452 -20.89 26.52 -11.45
C ALA A 452 -22.08 25.97 -12.26
N ALA A 453 -22.61 26.80 -13.15
CA ALA A 453 -23.57 26.37 -14.16
C ALA A 453 -23.19 26.93 -15.55
N PHE A 454 -23.09 26.06 -16.55
CA PHE A 454 -22.69 26.43 -17.91
C PHE A 454 -23.89 26.65 -18.82
N THR A 455 -23.82 27.71 -19.63
CA THR A 455 -24.82 28.00 -20.68
C THR A 455 -24.24 27.66 -22.05
N VAL A 456 -24.69 26.54 -22.62
CA VAL A 456 -24.30 26.07 -23.96
C VAL A 456 -25.23 26.59 -25.06
N THR A 457 -24.73 26.63 -26.30
CA THR A 457 -25.51 27.10 -27.47
C THR A 457 -26.41 26.02 -28.09
N ALA A 458 -26.06 24.76 -27.88
CA ALA A 458 -26.77 23.54 -28.23
C ALA A 458 -26.35 22.47 -27.20
N PRO A 459 -27.02 21.31 -27.09
CA PRO A 459 -26.62 20.25 -26.15
C PRO A 459 -25.17 19.75 -26.34
N ASP A 460 -24.59 19.99 -27.52
CA ASP A 460 -23.21 19.67 -27.90
C ASP A 460 -22.42 20.90 -28.39
N GLY A 461 -22.91 22.10 -28.06
CA GLY A 461 -22.36 23.37 -28.53
C GLY A 461 -21.54 24.10 -27.47
N PRO A 462 -20.60 24.99 -27.87
CA PRO A 462 -19.67 25.62 -26.93
C PRO A 462 -20.37 26.38 -25.81
N VAL A 463 -19.74 26.38 -24.64
CA VAL A 463 -20.10 27.22 -23.49
C VAL A 463 -19.95 28.69 -23.89
N THR A 464 -20.97 29.49 -23.56
CA THR A 464 -21.01 30.93 -23.86
C THR A 464 -21.15 31.81 -22.62
N LYS A 465 -21.40 31.20 -21.46
CA LYS A 465 -21.42 31.86 -20.17
C LYS A 465 -21.24 30.82 -19.06
N LEU A 466 -20.32 31.08 -18.13
CA LEU A 466 -20.28 30.48 -16.81
C LEU A 466 -21.14 31.31 -15.85
N GLU A 467 -21.89 30.64 -14.98
CA GLU A 467 -22.55 31.24 -13.83
C GLU A 467 -21.96 30.68 -12.54
N HIS A 468 -21.34 31.59 -11.79
CA HIS A 468 -20.92 31.42 -10.40
C HIS A 468 -22.13 31.06 -9.52
N PHE A 469 -22.41 29.78 -9.31
CA PHE A 469 -23.68 29.35 -8.71
C PHE A 469 -23.61 29.36 -7.19
N LEU A 470 -24.36 30.27 -6.56
CA LEU A 470 -24.47 30.39 -5.10
C LEU A 470 -23.09 30.41 -4.38
N PRO A 471 -22.18 31.34 -4.74
CA PRO A 471 -20.78 31.29 -4.32
C PRO A 471 -20.60 31.46 -2.80
N ASN A 472 -19.49 30.95 -2.26
CA ASN A 472 -19.20 30.92 -0.82
C ASN A 472 -19.25 32.29 -0.13
N GLY A 473 -18.89 33.38 -0.81
CA GLY A 473 -19.08 34.74 -0.29
C GLY A 473 -20.55 35.13 -0.07
N ALA A 474 -21.46 34.64 -0.90
CA ALA A 474 -22.90 34.84 -0.74
C ALA A 474 -23.49 33.95 0.37
N LEU A 475 -23.11 32.67 0.40
CA LEU A 475 -23.50 31.73 1.47
C LEU A 475 -23.06 32.22 2.86
N THR A 476 -21.81 32.69 2.97
CA THR A 476 -21.26 33.33 4.18
C THR A 476 -22.07 34.57 4.58
N THR A 477 -22.39 35.43 3.62
CA THR A 477 -23.20 36.64 3.86
C THR A 477 -24.62 36.30 4.33
N ALA A 478 -25.18 35.19 3.87
CA ALA A 478 -26.50 34.68 4.24
C ALA A 478 -26.52 33.77 5.49
N ALA A 479 -25.37 33.59 6.16
CA ALA A 479 -25.18 32.69 7.31
C ALA A 479 -25.60 31.21 7.05
N MET A 480 -25.47 30.78 5.80
CA MET A 480 -25.74 29.41 5.33
C MET A 480 -24.46 28.55 5.41
N PRO A 481 -24.56 27.21 5.28
CA PRO A 481 -23.40 26.38 5.00
C PRO A 481 -22.74 26.84 3.69
N ILE A 482 -21.41 26.82 3.64
CA ILE A 482 -20.64 26.96 2.40
C ILE A 482 -20.75 25.69 1.54
N THR A 483 -20.24 25.74 0.32
CA THR A 483 -19.74 24.57 -0.41
C THR A 483 -18.28 24.36 -0.05
N ASP A 484 -17.88 23.10 0.00
CA ASP A 484 -16.66 22.60 0.63
C ASP A 484 -16.35 21.24 -0.01
N SER A 485 -15.36 21.17 -0.90
CA SER A 485 -15.03 19.98 -1.70
C SER A 485 -16.25 19.22 -2.27
N PRO A 486 -17.05 19.81 -3.18
CA PRO A 486 -18.29 19.22 -3.68
C PRO A 486 -18.00 17.93 -4.48
N MET A 487 -18.47 16.80 -3.96
CA MET A 487 -18.18 15.46 -4.47
C MET A 487 -19.27 14.94 -5.41
N ASP A 488 -20.53 15.30 -5.18
CA ASP A 488 -21.67 14.80 -5.96
C ASP A 488 -22.92 15.70 -5.82
N MET A 489 -23.81 15.72 -6.83
CA MET A 489 -25.03 16.52 -6.81
C MET A 489 -26.14 16.03 -7.78
N GLU A 490 -27.41 16.06 -7.35
CA GLU A 490 -28.57 15.57 -8.13
C GLU A 490 -29.80 16.49 -7.95
N PHE A 491 -30.63 16.65 -9.00
CA PHE A 491 -31.92 17.35 -8.87
C PHE A 491 -33.04 16.43 -8.37
N GLY A 492 -33.55 16.69 -7.16
CA GLY A 492 -34.65 15.93 -6.59
C GLY A 492 -36.00 16.15 -7.30
N PRO A 493 -37.00 15.30 -7.04
CA PRO A 493 -38.33 15.37 -7.68
C PRO A 493 -39.15 16.63 -7.36
N ASP A 494 -38.66 17.49 -6.45
CA ASP A 494 -39.17 18.82 -6.15
C ASP A 494 -38.41 19.96 -6.84
N GLY A 495 -37.47 19.65 -7.73
CA GLY A 495 -36.67 20.60 -8.51
C GLY A 495 -35.64 21.38 -7.71
N SER A 496 -35.34 20.93 -6.49
CA SER A 496 -34.25 21.42 -5.65
C SER A 496 -32.97 20.62 -5.94
N LEU A 497 -31.81 21.28 -5.90
CA LEU A 497 -30.50 20.63 -6.07
C LEU A 497 -30.04 20.03 -4.73
N TYR A 498 -29.74 18.75 -4.69
CA TYR A 498 -29.10 18.08 -3.57
C TYR A 498 -27.59 18.05 -3.82
N VAL A 499 -26.76 18.28 -2.79
CA VAL A 499 -25.30 18.36 -2.90
C VAL A 499 -24.64 17.64 -1.74
N LEU A 500 -23.61 16.85 -2.03
CA LEU A 500 -22.78 16.12 -1.08
C LEU A 500 -21.36 16.72 -1.07
N ASP A 501 -21.03 17.43 0.01
CA ASP A 501 -19.75 18.07 0.27
C ASP A 501 -18.81 17.09 1.01
N TYR A 502 -17.54 17.01 0.62
CA TYR A 502 -16.57 16.06 1.16
C TYR A 502 -15.80 16.55 2.41
N GLY A 503 -15.63 17.86 2.58
CA GLY A 503 -14.98 18.43 3.77
C GLY A 503 -13.45 18.34 3.79
N ASP A 504 -12.82 19.22 4.56
CA ASP A 504 -11.39 19.23 4.88
C ASP A 504 -10.92 17.89 5.52
N GLY A 505 -10.24 17.05 4.74
CA GLY A 505 -9.42 15.96 5.29
C GLY A 505 -9.36 14.67 4.48
N PHE A 506 -8.44 13.79 4.88
CA PHE A 506 -8.01 12.66 4.06
C PHE A 506 -8.55 11.32 4.59
N PHE A 507 -9.20 10.55 3.72
CA PHE A 507 -9.46 9.10 3.88
C PHE A 507 -10.27 8.70 5.12
N ARG A 508 -11.16 9.59 5.58
CA ARG A 508 -11.89 9.49 6.84
C ARG A 508 -13.19 10.27 6.76
N ALA A 509 -13.99 10.20 7.83
CA ALA A 509 -15.16 11.07 7.96
C ALA A 509 -14.72 12.47 8.41
N ASN A 510 -14.84 13.46 7.53
CA ASN A 510 -14.46 14.84 7.84
C ASN A 510 -15.61 15.55 8.61
N PRO A 511 -15.33 16.43 9.60
CA PRO A 511 -16.37 16.99 10.50
C PRO A 511 -17.29 18.05 9.84
N ASP A 512 -16.84 18.54 8.70
CA ASP A 512 -17.30 19.64 7.85
C ASP A 512 -17.98 19.10 6.58
N ALA A 513 -17.66 17.88 6.15
CA ALA A 513 -18.44 17.09 5.18
C ALA A 513 -19.95 17.13 5.47
N GLY A 514 -20.79 17.03 4.45
CA GLY A 514 -22.23 17.04 4.67
C GLY A 514 -23.10 16.86 3.44
N LEU A 515 -24.36 16.48 3.68
CA LEU A 515 -25.39 16.41 2.65
C LEU A 515 -26.36 17.56 2.84
N TYR A 516 -26.65 18.28 1.75
CA TYR A 516 -27.46 19.48 1.73
C TYR A 516 -28.55 19.42 0.65
N ARG A 517 -29.54 20.30 0.78
CA ARG A 517 -30.47 20.66 -0.29
C ARG A 517 -30.42 22.17 -0.51
N ILE A 518 -30.33 22.59 -1.76
CA ILE A 518 -30.41 23.98 -2.19
C ILE A 518 -31.81 24.20 -2.78
N ASP A 519 -32.60 25.07 -2.12
CA ASP A 519 -33.92 25.47 -2.57
C ASP A 519 -33.87 26.88 -3.18
N TYR A 520 -34.70 27.14 -4.20
CA TYR A 520 -35.11 28.50 -4.56
C TYR A 520 -36.28 28.92 -3.68
N ALA A 521 -36.07 29.93 -2.84
CA ALA A 521 -37.02 30.40 -1.83
C ALA A 521 -36.97 31.93 -1.70
N GLU A 522 -37.84 32.62 -2.44
CA GLU A 522 -38.02 34.07 -2.31
C GLU A 522 -38.49 34.46 -0.89
N GLY A 523 -37.92 35.52 -0.33
CA GLY A 523 -38.25 36.00 1.02
C GLY A 523 -37.74 35.06 2.12
N ASN A 524 -38.66 34.58 2.98
CA ASN A 524 -38.33 33.97 4.28
C ASN A 524 -37.43 32.74 4.17
N LYS A 525 -36.24 32.79 4.77
CA LYS A 525 -35.30 31.66 4.78
C LYS A 525 -35.63 30.63 5.87
N THR A 526 -35.04 29.45 5.73
CA THR A 526 -35.17 28.32 6.65
C THR A 526 -34.18 28.49 7.79
N PRO A 527 -34.63 28.54 9.06
CA PRO A 527 -33.72 28.61 10.20
C PRO A 527 -32.73 27.45 10.20
N GLN A 528 -31.45 27.77 10.17
CA GLN A 528 -30.34 26.82 10.19
C GLN A 528 -30.21 26.24 11.60
N ALA A 529 -30.95 25.16 11.86
CA ALA A 529 -30.94 24.42 13.12
C ALA A 529 -29.57 23.77 13.37
N LYS A 530 -28.96 24.03 14.53
CA LYS A 530 -27.65 23.48 14.92
C LYS A 530 -27.71 23.00 16.37
N ILE A 531 -27.28 21.76 16.60
CA ILE A 531 -27.23 21.13 17.94
C ILE A 531 -25.78 21.11 18.43
N VAL A 532 -25.58 21.52 19.67
CA VAL A 532 -24.40 21.17 20.47
C VAL A 532 -24.86 20.29 21.62
N ALA A 533 -24.57 18.98 21.54
CA ALA A 533 -24.87 18.00 22.59
C ALA A 533 -23.58 17.63 23.33
N LYS A 534 -23.61 17.61 24.67
CA LYS A 534 -22.45 17.23 25.51
C LYS A 534 -22.88 16.39 26.73
N PRO A 535 -22.34 15.16 26.90
CA PRO A 535 -21.61 14.38 25.89
C PRO A 535 -22.57 13.81 24.82
N THR A 536 -22.06 13.45 23.65
CA THR A 536 -22.82 12.66 22.64
C THR A 536 -22.82 11.16 22.94
N SER A 537 -21.92 10.65 23.77
CA SER A 537 -21.85 9.24 24.13
C SER A 537 -21.48 9.00 25.60
N GLY A 538 -21.71 7.80 26.12
CA GLY A 538 -21.31 7.46 27.48
C GLY A 538 -21.54 5.99 27.86
N SER A 539 -20.54 5.39 28.53
CA SER A 539 -20.38 3.95 28.82
C SER A 539 -21.46 3.25 29.65
N SER A 540 -22.45 3.98 30.15
CA SER A 540 -23.43 3.42 31.07
C SER A 540 -24.69 4.27 31.13
N ALA A 541 -25.85 3.61 31.15
CA ALA A 541 -27.08 4.26 31.57
C ALA A 541 -27.11 4.48 33.10
N PRO A 542 -27.73 5.57 33.59
CA PRO A 542 -28.34 6.64 32.81
C PRO A 542 -27.30 7.66 32.30
N LEU A 543 -27.45 8.11 31.05
CA LEU A 543 -26.63 9.20 30.49
C LEU A 543 -27.42 10.51 30.50
N THR A 544 -26.95 11.50 31.25
CA THR A 544 -27.48 12.86 31.19
C THR A 544 -26.68 13.69 30.19
N VAL A 545 -27.37 14.23 29.19
CA VAL A 545 -26.81 15.08 28.15
C VAL A 545 -27.33 16.50 28.32
N ALA A 546 -26.45 17.48 28.15
CA ALA A 546 -26.79 18.89 28.00
C ALA A 546 -26.85 19.22 26.50
N PHE A 547 -27.93 19.86 26.08
CA PHE A 547 -28.14 20.28 24.69
C PHE A 547 -28.23 21.80 24.62
N SER A 548 -27.57 22.37 23.62
CA SER A 548 -27.67 23.79 23.27
C SER A 548 -28.01 23.93 21.78
N ALA A 549 -28.89 24.89 21.49
CA ALA A 549 -29.20 25.40 20.16
C ALA A 549 -28.69 26.84 19.96
N GLU A 550 -27.82 27.35 20.84
CA GLU A 550 -27.31 28.74 20.82
C GLU A 550 -26.62 29.13 19.50
N THR A 551 -26.13 28.14 18.73
CA THR A 551 -25.51 28.32 17.41
C THR A 551 -26.51 28.25 16.25
N SER A 552 -27.80 27.98 16.51
CA SER A 552 -28.85 28.00 15.48
C SER A 552 -29.06 29.44 14.99
N THR A 553 -29.09 29.61 13.67
CA THR A 553 -29.14 30.93 13.03
C THR A 553 -30.33 31.02 12.07
N ASP A 554 -30.75 32.24 11.77
CA ASP A 554 -31.75 32.55 10.76
C ASP A 554 -31.27 33.81 10.01
N ALA A 555 -31.63 33.95 8.73
CA ALA A 555 -31.19 35.09 7.92
C ALA A 555 -31.99 36.35 8.30
N GLU A 556 -33.26 36.17 8.65
CA GLU A 556 -34.15 37.21 9.12
C GLU A 556 -33.92 37.56 10.62
N PRO A 557 -34.01 38.84 11.02
CA PRO A 557 -33.90 39.25 12.42
C PRO A 557 -35.17 38.87 13.21
N GLY A 558 -35.20 37.65 13.75
CA GLY A 558 -36.32 37.08 14.49
C GLY A 558 -35.99 36.57 15.90
N ALA A 559 -37.02 36.11 16.61
CA ALA A 559 -36.88 35.35 17.86
C ALA A 559 -37.25 33.89 17.59
N LEU A 560 -36.25 33.00 17.64
CA LEU A 560 -36.40 31.60 17.24
C LEU A 560 -37.01 30.73 18.36
N ARG A 561 -38.00 29.90 18.00
CA ARG A 561 -38.57 28.87 18.87
C ARG A 561 -37.80 27.56 18.68
N HIS A 562 -37.32 27.00 19.79
CA HIS A 562 -36.50 25.80 19.82
C HIS A 562 -37.29 24.67 20.50
N GLU A 563 -37.45 23.55 19.80
CA GLU A 563 -38.22 22.38 20.23
C GLU A 563 -37.39 21.12 20.03
N TRP A 564 -37.37 20.23 21.04
CA TRP A 564 -36.51 19.04 21.09
C TRP A 564 -37.33 17.76 21.18
N ASP A 565 -36.96 16.76 20.37
CA ASP A 565 -37.47 15.38 20.33
C ASP A 565 -36.27 14.48 20.63
N PHE A 566 -36.24 13.76 21.76
CA PHE A 566 -35.00 13.15 22.25
C PHE A 566 -34.78 11.69 21.81
N ASP A 567 -35.84 10.94 21.51
CA ASP A 567 -35.74 9.54 21.06
C ASP A 567 -35.93 9.38 19.55
N GLY A 568 -36.38 10.42 18.85
CA GLY A 568 -36.64 10.45 17.42
C GLY A 568 -38.06 10.03 17.04
N ASN A 569 -38.98 9.86 17.99
CA ASN A 569 -40.32 9.33 17.72
C ASN A 569 -41.27 10.32 16.98
N GLY A 570 -40.88 11.59 16.84
CA GLY A 570 -41.68 12.66 16.23
C GLY A 570 -42.41 13.55 17.23
N THR A 571 -42.39 13.20 18.53
CA THR A 571 -42.94 14.02 19.62
C THR A 571 -41.86 14.94 20.17
N PHE A 572 -42.13 16.24 20.24
CA PHE A 572 -41.20 17.22 20.80
C PHE A 572 -41.44 17.34 22.32
N ASP A 573 -40.61 16.66 23.11
CA ASP A 573 -40.67 16.54 24.56
C ASP A 573 -40.40 17.83 25.33
N ALA A 574 -39.55 18.72 24.77
CA ALA A 574 -39.06 19.90 25.47
C ALA A 574 -38.91 21.13 24.56
N THR A 575 -38.85 22.31 25.18
CA THR A 575 -38.67 23.59 24.48
C THR A 575 -37.65 24.47 25.20
N GLY A 576 -36.74 25.11 24.47
CA GLY A 576 -35.76 26.04 25.02
C GLY A 576 -34.45 26.04 24.24
N VAL A 577 -33.70 27.15 24.34
CA VAL A 577 -32.39 27.31 23.69
C VAL A 577 -31.36 26.34 24.29
N THR A 578 -31.38 26.16 25.61
CA THR A 578 -30.60 25.15 26.33
C THR A 578 -31.52 24.27 27.16
N VAL A 579 -31.30 22.94 27.08
CA VAL A 579 -32.10 21.91 27.75
C VAL A 579 -31.22 20.77 28.23
N SER A 580 -31.75 19.86 29.05
CA SER A 580 -31.06 18.63 29.42
C SER A 580 -32.02 17.46 29.47
N HIS A 581 -31.55 16.30 29.02
CA HIS A 581 -32.29 15.05 29.00
C HIS A 581 -31.44 13.93 29.62
N THR A 582 -32.09 12.94 30.23
CA THR A 582 -31.43 11.78 30.84
C THR A 582 -31.96 10.49 30.23
N TYR A 583 -31.15 9.88 29.36
CA TYR A 583 -31.44 8.60 28.72
C TYR A 583 -31.29 7.46 29.74
N PRO A 584 -32.35 6.71 30.08
CA PRO A 584 -32.36 5.81 31.23
C PRO A 584 -31.90 4.38 30.92
N ALA A 585 -31.69 4.03 29.65
CA ALA A 585 -31.37 2.69 29.17
C ALA A 585 -30.26 2.72 28.12
N LEU A 586 -29.62 1.58 27.90
CA LEU A 586 -28.61 1.42 26.85
C LEU A 586 -29.25 1.47 25.46
N GLY A 587 -28.57 2.06 24.48
CA GLY A 587 -29.03 2.17 23.09
C GLY A 587 -28.48 3.40 22.36
N GLN A 588 -28.78 3.50 21.06
CA GLN A 588 -28.62 4.71 20.26
C GLN A 588 -29.95 5.46 20.17
N TYR A 589 -29.92 6.78 20.29
CA TYR A 589 -31.10 7.66 20.24
C TYR A 589 -30.85 8.80 19.25
N ALA A 590 -31.83 9.16 18.43
CA ALA A 590 -31.72 10.27 17.49
C ALA A 590 -32.30 11.54 18.12
N ALA A 591 -31.45 12.35 18.77
CA ALA A 591 -31.86 13.61 19.38
C ALA A 591 -32.03 14.69 18.30
N ARG A 592 -33.25 15.19 18.14
CA ARG A 592 -33.66 16.09 17.06
C ARG A 592 -34.01 17.47 17.60
N LEU A 593 -33.69 18.49 16.82
CA LEU A 593 -34.00 19.90 17.08
C LEU A 593 -34.83 20.45 15.93
N ARG A 594 -35.99 21.04 16.24
CA ARG A 594 -36.71 21.96 15.36
C ARG A 594 -36.44 23.39 15.80
N VAL A 595 -36.04 24.23 14.86
CA VAL A 595 -35.91 25.68 15.04
C VAL A 595 -36.93 26.36 14.13
N THR A 596 -37.90 27.06 14.71
CA THR A 596 -38.97 27.78 13.98
C THR A 596 -38.79 29.28 14.14
N ASP A 597 -38.94 30.04 13.06
CA ASP A 597 -38.93 31.51 13.09
C ASP A 597 -40.27 32.10 13.59
N ALA A 598 -40.42 33.43 13.49
CA ALA A 598 -41.65 34.13 13.86
C ALA A 598 -42.72 34.19 12.74
N GLN A 599 -42.39 33.71 11.54
CA GLN A 599 -43.23 33.65 10.35
C GLN A 599 -43.86 32.26 10.15
N GLY A 600 -43.29 31.22 10.76
CA GLY A 600 -43.74 29.83 10.78
C GLY A 600 -42.88 28.84 9.98
N LYS A 601 -41.79 29.27 9.33
CA LYS A 601 -40.86 28.33 8.66
C LYS A 601 -39.94 27.70 9.71
N PHE A 602 -39.40 26.52 9.43
CA PHE A 602 -38.55 25.79 10.37
C PHE A 602 -37.49 24.94 9.68
N GLY A 603 -36.31 24.87 10.29
CA GLY A 603 -35.31 23.84 10.01
C GLY A 603 -35.41 22.68 10.99
N LEU A 604 -34.87 21.53 10.57
CA LEU A 604 -34.66 20.34 11.38
C LEU A 604 -33.20 19.92 11.28
N THR A 605 -32.67 19.38 12.38
CA THR A 605 -31.41 18.64 12.38
C THR A 605 -31.44 17.56 13.47
N SER A 606 -30.52 16.61 13.43
CA SER A 606 -30.38 15.60 14.48
C SER A 606 -28.92 15.31 14.83
N THR A 607 -28.72 14.72 16.01
CA THR A 607 -27.45 14.16 16.46
C THR A 607 -27.70 12.81 17.12
N GLU A 608 -26.81 11.85 16.90
CA GLU A 608 -26.90 10.53 17.56
C GLU A 608 -26.36 10.63 18.99
N ILE A 609 -27.10 10.03 19.93
CA ILE A 609 -26.70 9.88 21.32
C ILE A 609 -26.54 8.40 21.66
N THR A 610 -25.34 7.99 22.06
CA THR A 610 -25.00 6.57 22.27
C THR A 610 -24.75 6.25 23.74
N VAL A 611 -25.61 5.41 24.32
CA VAL A 611 -25.62 5.08 25.74
C VAL A 611 -25.21 3.62 25.94
N GLY A 612 -23.98 3.39 26.39
CA GLY A 612 -23.41 2.07 26.63
C GLY A 612 -22.05 1.84 25.96
N ASN A 613 -21.65 2.71 25.04
CA ASN A 613 -20.34 2.69 24.39
C ASN A 613 -19.82 4.13 24.21
N THR A 614 -18.50 4.32 24.11
CA THR A 614 -17.86 5.59 23.76
C THR A 614 -16.82 5.37 22.66
N ALA A 615 -16.49 6.41 21.90
CA ALA A 615 -15.45 6.28 20.87
C ALA A 615 -14.06 6.18 21.53
N PRO A 616 -13.20 5.23 21.10
CA PRO A 616 -11.87 5.04 21.66
C PRO A 616 -10.94 6.23 21.37
N GLU A 617 -10.16 6.66 22.37
CA GLU A 617 -9.10 7.66 22.18
C GLU A 617 -7.90 7.00 21.49
N VAL A 618 -7.75 7.24 20.18
CA VAL A 618 -6.56 6.85 19.41
C VAL A 618 -5.51 7.95 19.53
N THR A 619 -4.24 7.58 19.69
CA THR A 619 -3.13 8.55 19.78
C THR A 619 -1.88 8.00 19.11
N ILE A 620 -1.37 8.73 18.12
CA ILE A 620 -0.02 8.53 17.59
C ILE A 620 0.96 9.11 18.62
N GLN A 621 1.75 8.25 19.26
CA GLN A 621 2.69 8.62 20.33
C GLN A 621 4.06 9.06 19.78
N THR A 622 4.44 8.47 18.66
CA THR A 622 5.57 8.86 17.81
C THR A 622 5.27 8.42 16.38
N PRO A 623 5.70 9.15 15.34
CA PRO A 623 6.29 10.50 15.38
C PRO A 623 5.29 11.57 15.86
N GLY A 624 5.76 12.81 16.04
CA GLY A 624 4.89 13.96 16.31
C GLY A 624 4.44 14.65 15.02
N ASN A 625 3.29 15.33 15.06
CA ASN A 625 2.69 15.99 13.89
C ASN A 625 3.61 17.07 13.30
N GLY A 626 3.79 17.12 11.98
CA GLY A 626 4.73 18.02 11.30
C GLY A 626 6.21 17.61 11.38
N ALA A 627 6.52 16.37 11.77
CA ALA A 627 7.90 15.90 11.86
C ALA A 627 8.52 15.64 10.48
N PHE A 628 9.82 15.90 10.36
CA PHE A 628 10.54 15.82 9.10
C PHE A 628 11.04 14.40 8.75
N PHE A 629 10.95 13.99 7.49
CA PHE A 629 11.43 12.68 7.00
C PHE A 629 12.06 12.77 5.59
N ASN A 630 12.74 11.70 5.14
CA ASN A 630 13.11 11.53 3.72
C ASN A 630 12.09 10.63 3.01
N TRP A 631 11.67 11.00 1.80
CA TRP A 631 10.96 10.10 0.89
C TRP A 631 11.79 8.85 0.57
N GLY A 632 11.17 7.67 0.61
CA GLY A 632 11.80 6.37 0.40
C GLY A 632 12.32 5.69 1.67
N ASP A 633 12.52 6.44 2.75
CA ASP A 633 12.79 5.86 4.07
C ASP A 633 11.49 5.43 4.75
N ALA A 634 11.61 4.63 5.80
CA ALA A 634 10.49 4.28 6.66
C ALA A 634 10.50 5.08 7.97
N VAL A 635 9.30 5.42 8.46
CA VAL A 635 9.08 6.25 9.65
C VAL A 635 8.53 5.41 10.80
N PRO A 636 9.30 5.13 11.87
CA PRO A 636 8.85 4.29 12.99
C PRO A 636 7.69 4.93 13.76
N PHE A 637 6.67 4.11 14.06
CA PHE A 637 5.47 4.57 14.75
C PHE A 637 5.11 3.76 15.99
N GLN A 638 4.42 4.42 16.92
CA GLN A 638 3.76 3.78 18.06
C GLN A 638 2.39 4.42 18.29
N ILE A 639 1.35 3.59 18.36
CA ILE A 639 -0.04 3.97 18.61
C ILE A 639 -0.44 3.51 20.02
N ARG A 640 -1.09 4.40 20.77
CA ARG A 640 -1.91 4.03 21.94
C ARG A 640 -3.38 4.11 21.54
N VAL A 641 -4.17 3.21 22.10
CA VAL A 641 -5.62 3.34 22.15
C VAL A 641 -6.03 3.27 23.62
N SER A 642 -6.92 4.16 24.04
CA SER A 642 -7.58 4.15 25.35
C SER A 642 -9.06 4.04 25.13
N ASP A 643 -9.65 2.98 25.65
CA ASP A 643 -11.09 2.79 25.59
C ASP A 643 -11.66 2.70 27.02
N ARG A 644 -12.89 3.16 27.22
CA ARG A 644 -13.48 3.25 28.55
C ARG A 644 -14.29 2.00 28.92
N GLU A 645 -14.64 1.21 27.94
CA GLU A 645 -15.40 -0.04 28.01
C GLU A 645 -14.45 -1.26 27.87
N ASP A 646 -13.56 -1.23 26.87
CA ASP A 646 -12.56 -2.25 26.53
C ASP A 646 -11.20 -2.05 27.25
N GLY A 647 -10.85 -0.82 27.63
CA GLY A 647 -9.60 -0.48 28.33
C GLY A 647 -8.38 -0.20 27.44
N ASP A 648 -7.25 0.11 28.09
CA ASP A 648 -5.96 0.52 27.48
C ASP A 648 -5.17 -0.62 26.78
N THR A 649 -5.81 -1.71 26.39
CA THR A 649 -5.15 -2.88 25.75
C THR A 649 -5.83 -3.21 24.42
N PRO A 650 -5.61 -2.41 23.36
CA PRO A 650 -6.23 -2.63 22.07
C PRO A 650 -5.87 -3.99 21.47
N VAL A 651 -6.83 -4.54 20.72
CA VAL A 651 -6.55 -5.65 19.80
C VAL A 651 -5.77 -5.06 18.62
N CYS A 652 -4.44 -5.01 18.69
CA CYS A 652 -3.61 -4.25 17.73
C CYS A 652 -3.85 -4.57 16.24
N GLY A 653 -4.30 -5.78 15.89
CA GLY A 653 -4.70 -6.12 14.51
C GLY A 653 -5.97 -5.41 14.01
N ARG A 654 -6.71 -4.72 14.89
CA ARG A 654 -7.82 -3.81 14.54
C ARG A 654 -7.38 -2.38 14.31
N VAL A 655 -6.23 -1.94 14.87
CA VAL A 655 -5.66 -0.64 14.52
C VAL A 655 -5.32 -0.70 13.04
N GLN A 656 -6.07 0.01 12.19
CA GLN A 656 -5.71 0.20 10.79
C GLN A 656 -4.93 1.51 10.68
N TRP A 657 -4.01 1.57 9.74
CA TRP A 657 -3.32 2.80 9.38
C TRP A 657 -3.16 2.92 7.86
N THR A 658 -3.17 4.15 7.40
CA THR A 658 -3.00 4.56 6.00
C THR A 658 -1.92 5.63 5.98
N PHE A 659 -0.82 5.39 5.27
CA PHE A 659 0.09 6.44 4.81
C PHE A 659 -0.35 6.87 3.41
N GLY A 660 -0.45 8.16 3.16
CA GLY A 660 -0.73 8.76 1.87
C GLY A 660 0.27 9.84 1.49
N LEU A 661 0.34 10.12 0.20
CA LEU A 661 1.05 11.26 -0.37
C LEU A 661 0.03 12.40 -0.47
N GLY A 662 0.19 13.43 0.36
CA GLY A 662 -0.49 14.71 0.20
C GLY A 662 0.23 15.56 -0.84
N HIS A 663 -0.54 16.30 -1.64
CA HIS A 663 -0.01 17.37 -2.47
C HIS A 663 -1.04 18.50 -2.58
N ASP A 664 -0.54 19.73 -2.51
CA ASP A 664 -1.32 20.98 -2.43
C ASP A 664 -2.49 20.91 -1.43
N ALA A 665 -3.72 20.67 -1.91
CA ALA A 665 -4.94 20.66 -1.10
C ALA A 665 -5.44 19.25 -0.71
N HIS A 666 -5.06 18.21 -1.45
CA HIS A 666 -5.60 16.85 -1.27
C HIS A 666 -4.50 15.81 -0.99
N ALA A 667 -4.86 14.54 -1.00
CA ALA A 667 -3.90 13.44 -0.86
C ALA A 667 -4.39 12.17 -1.56
N HIS A 668 -3.47 11.27 -1.88
CA HIS A 668 -3.76 9.92 -2.35
C HIS A 668 -3.29 8.86 -1.33
N PRO A 669 -4.05 7.80 -1.03
CA PRO A 669 -3.62 6.75 -0.10
C PRO A 669 -2.62 5.79 -0.77
N GLU A 670 -1.38 5.79 -0.29
CA GLU A 670 -0.29 5.03 -0.88
C GLU A 670 -0.15 3.63 -0.26
N THR A 671 0.02 3.56 1.06
CA THR A 671 0.30 2.30 1.77
C THR A 671 -0.64 2.12 2.95
N LEU A 672 -1.24 0.94 3.07
CA LEU A 672 -2.17 0.60 4.14
C LEU A 672 -1.68 -0.63 4.92
N GLY A 673 -1.93 -0.62 6.23
CA GLY A 673 -1.55 -1.70 7.13
C GLY A 673 -2.30 -1.70 8.45
N SER A 674 -1.80 -2.47 9.41
CA SER A 674 -2.37 -2.57 10.75
C SER A 674 -1.30 -2.78 11.82
N GLY A 675 -1.69 -2.63 13.09
CA GLY A 675 -0.81 -2.81 14.26
C GLY A 675 -0.62 -1.54 15.09
N CYS A 676 -0.25 -1.72 16.38
CA CYS A 676 0.04 -0.61 17.29
C CYS A 676 1.48 -0.09 17.20
N SER A 677 2.38 -0.75 16.47
CA SER A 677 3.73 -0.27 16.21
C SER A 677 4.33 -0.94 14.97
N GLY A 678 5.30 -0.26 14.36
CA GLY A 678 5.87 -0.63 13.08
C GLY A 678 6.81 0.45 12.57
N ALA A 679 6.99 0.50 11.25
CA ALA A 679 7.37 1.71 10.55
C ALA A 679 6.45 1.85 9.32
N TRP A 680 6.08 3.07 8.96
CA TRP A 680 5.34 3.34 7.73
C TRP A 680 6.34 3.43 6.58
N PRO A 681 6.21 2.62 5.52
CA PRO A 681 7.01 2.78 4.31
C PRO A 681 6.52 4.01 3.54
N THR A 682 7.44 4.85 3.09
CA THR A 682 7.13 6.02 2.26
C THR A 682 7.58 5.79 0.81
N PRO A 683 6.86 6.28 -0.21
CA PRO A 683 7.30 6.21 -1.61
C PRO A 683 8.61 6.99 -1.81
N ALA A 684 9.54 6.42 -2.57
CA ALA A 684 10.82 7.06 -2.91
C ALA A 684 10.72 8.01 -4.11
N ASP A 685 9.63 7.86 -4.85
CA ASP A 685 9.24 8.48 -6.11
C ASP A 685 8.16 9.57 -5.94
N ALA A 686 7.83 9.94 -4.70
CA ALA A 686 6.97 11.09 -4.41
C ALA A 686 7.40 12.40 -5.10
N PRO A 687 8.71 12.74 -5.23
CA PRO A 687 9.15 13.91 -5.99
C PRO A 687 8.89 13.85 -7.50
N GLU A 688 8.32 12.76 -8.02
CA GLU A 688 7.99 12.59 -9.44
C GLU A 688 6.53 12.95 -9.76
N HIS A 689 5.75 13.44 -8.79
CA HIS A 689 4.48 14.14 -9.05
C HIS A 689 4.73 15.45 -9.81
N GLY A 690 5.65 16.28 -9.34
CA GLY A 690 6.11 17.50 -10.03
C GLY A 690 7.10 18.27 -9.17
N GLU A 691 7.90 19.16 -9.77
CA GLU A 691 8.80 20.04 -9.01
C GLU A 691 8.08 21.27 -8.44
N THR A 692 6.86 21.55 -8.91
CA THR A 692 5.97 22.64 -8.52
C THR A 692 4.98 22.30 -7.39
N GLU A 693 4.86 21.03 -6.99
CA GLU A 693 3.78 20.55 -6.11
C GLU A 693 4.20 20.52 -4.63
N ASN A 694 3.33 20.96 -3.72
CA ASN A 694 3.59 20.93 -2.27
C ASN A 694 3.43 19.51 -1.69
N ILE A 695 4.39 18.62 -1.93
CA ILE A 695 4.29 17.21 -1.49
C ILE A 695 4.54 17.03 0.03
N PHE A 696 3.67 16.29 0.71
CA PHE A 696 3.81 15.92 2.13
C PHE A 696 3.32 14.51 2.43
N GLY A 697 3.73 13.95 3.59
CA GLY A 697 3.22 12.67 4.07
C GLY A 697 1.98 12.87 4.92
N VAL A 698 0.90 12.15 4.61
CA VAL A 698 -0.32 12.09 5.43
C VAL A 698 -0.39 10.73 6.10
N VAL A 699 -0.74 10.68 7.38
CA VAL A 699 -1.02 9.42 8.08
C VAL A 699 -2.34 9.49 8.84
N VAL A 700 -3.24 8.56 8.54
CA VAL A 700 -4.52 8.36 9.22
C VAL A 700 -4.49 7.02 9.93
N VAL A 701 -4.79 7.01 11.22
CA VAL A 701 -4.83 5.81 12.07
C VAL A 701 -6.20 5.68 12.68
N SER A 702 -6.85 4.52 12.57
CA SER A 702 -8.18 4.29 13.13
C SER A 702 -8.32 2.96 13.87
N TYR A 703 -9.22 2.91 14.84
CA TYR A 703 -9.54 1.71 15.62
C TYR A 703 -11.04 1.69 15.91
N ARG A 704 -11.69 0.53 15.69
CA ARG A 704 -13.07 0.28 16.10
C ARG A 704 -13.10 -0.65 17.31
N ASP A 705 -13.81 -0.22 18.35
CA ASP A 705 -13.99 -0.95 19.61
C ASP A 705 -14.88 -2.22 19.45
N ASN A 706 -15.28 -2.85 20.55
CA ASN A 706 -16.17 -4.02 20.55
C ASN A 706 -17.67 -3.71 20.41
N GLY A 707 -18.12 -2.49 20.64
CA GLY A 707 -19.52 -2.14 20.88
C GLY A 707 -20.07 -2.74 22.17
N ALA A 708 -21.36 -2.53 22.41
CA ALA A 708 -22.01 -2.89 23.67
C ALA A 708 -23.38 -3.55 23.47
N GLY A 709 -23.38 -4.87 23.30
CA GLY A 709 -24.61 -5.65 23.08
C GLY A 709 -25.14 -5.42 21.66
N ASP A 710 -26.31 -4.79 21.54
CA ASP A 710 -26.89 -4.39 20.25
C ASP A 710 -26.36 -3.02 19.75
N ILE A 711 -25.53 -2.33 20.54
CA ILE A 711 -24.91 -1.05 20.16
C ILE A 711 -23.67 -1.35 19.28
N PRO A 712 -23.58 -0.80 18.06
CA PRO A 712 -22.44 -1.00 17.17
C PRO A 712 -21.17 -0.36 17.75
N GLY A 713 -20.01 -0.95 17.43
CA GLY A 713 -18.73 -0.44 17.91
C GLY A 713 -18.37 0.90 17.27
N ALA A 714 -17.94 1.86 18.09
CA ALA A 714 -17.61 3.20 17.65
C ALA A 714 -16.19 3.27 17.07
N LEU A 715 -16.00 4.26 16.19
CA LEU A 715 -14.71 4.51 15.54
C LEU A 715 -13.99 5.64 16.28
N GLY A 716 -12.75 5.39 16.67
CA GLY A 716 -11.78 6.41 17.04
C GLY A 716 -10.70 6.51 15.98
N ASP A 717 -10.18 7.71 15.74
CA ASP A 717 -9.10 7.95 14.80
C ASP A 717 -8.14 9.07 15.26
N ALA A 718 -6.97 9.13 14.62
CA ALA A 718 -5.98 10.19 14.75
C ALA A 718 -5.30 10.41 13.40
N THR A 719 -5.05 11.68 13.05
CA THR A 719 -4.36 12.08 11.81
C THR A 719 -3.06 12.83 12.12
N LEU A 720 -2.08 12.71 11.25
CA LEU A 720 -0.72 13.25 11.38
C LEU A 720 -0.18 13.62 10.00
N ILE A 721 0.41 14.82 9.88
CA ILE A 721 1.21 15.26 8.74
C ILE A 721 2.69 15.00 9.03
N LEU A 722 3.45 14.67 7.99
CA LEU A 722 4.89 14.51 7.98
C LEU A 722 5.46 15.37 6.86
N ASN A 723 6.48 16.17 7.16
CA ASN A 723 7.01 17.15 6.23
C ASN A 723 8.24 16.57 5.50
N PRO A 724 8.36 16.73 4.17
CA PRO A 724 9.66 16.50 3.52
C PRO A 724 10.70 17.45 4.13
N LYS A 725 11.98 17.06 4.10
CA LYS A 725 13.05 17.91 4.61
C LYS A 725 13.18 19.26 3.88
N GLU A 726 12.70 19.39 2.64
CA GLU A 726 12.66 20.66 1.90
C GLU A 726 11.25 21.25 1.91
N LEU A 727 11.10 22.48 2.42
CA LEU A 727 9.87 23.28 2.30
C LEU A 727 10.16 24.50 1.42
N GLN A 728 9.43 24.67 0.32
CA GLN A 728 9.53 25.89 -0.52
C GLN A 728 8.76 27.06 0.12
N ALA A 729 9.25 28.27 -0.09
CA ALA A 729 8.71 29.48 0.55
C ALA A 729 7.32 29.86 0.00
N GLU A 730 7.05 29.52 -1.25
CA GLU A 730 5.77 29.68 -1.94
C GLU A 730 4.65 28.77 -1.39
N HIS A 731 4.99 27.64 -0.77
CA HIS A 731 4.04 26.69 -0.16
C HIS A 731 3.80 26.94 1.34
N ALA A 732 3.99 28.18 1.80
CA ALA A 732 3.76 28.52 3.20
C ALA A 732 2.26 28.64 3.52
N ASP A 733 1.76 27.78 4.42
CA ASP A 733 0.35 27.66 4.86
C ASP A 733 -0.32 29.00 5.25
N ALA A 734 0.47 30.00 5.65
CA ALA A 734 0.03 31.37 5.77
C ALA A 734 1.17 32.37 5.54
N SER A 735 0.84 33.57 5.07
CA SER A 735 1.80 34.66 4.92
C SER A 735 1.18 36.05 5.12
N SER A 736 2.03 37.07 5.25
CA SER A 736 1.64 38.48 5.35
C SER A 736 2.71 39.38 4.74
N GLY A 737 2.30 40.30 3.85
CA GLY A 737 3.13 41.37 3.26
C GLY A 737 4.03 40.95 2.08
N VAL A 738 4.36 39.66 1.99
CA VAL A 738 5.22 39.07 0.95
C VAL A 738 4.55 38.96 -0.43
N THR A 739 5.29 38.49 -1.44
CA THR A 739 4.76 38.25 -2.80
C THR A 739 5.39 37.01 -3.46
N ARG A 740 4.57 36.01 -3.83
CA ARG A 740 4.99 34.87 -4.69
C ARG A 740 5.24 35.36 -6.11
N VAL A 741 6.35 34.94 -6.73
CA VAL A 741 6.78 35.31 -8.08
C VAL A 741 7.40 34.09 -8.77
N GLU A 742 7.01 33.80 -10.01
CA GLU A 742 7.64 32.72 -10.80
C GLU A 742 9.11 33.06 -11.14
N ASP A 743 9.99 32.07 -11.03
CA ASP A 743 11.43 32.15 -11.33
C ASP A 743 11.95 30.77 -11.75
N GLU A 744 12.19 30.56 -13.06
CA GLU A 744 12.75 29.32 -13.65
C GLU A 744 14.10 28.88 -13.04
N SER A 745 14.72 29.68 -12.18
CA SER A 745 15.95 29.33 -11.47
C SER A 745 15.76 28.92 -10.01
N ALA A 746 14.53 28.96 -9.47
CA ALA A 746 14.18 28.47 -8.15
C ALA A 746 13.98 26.94 -8.10
N SER A 747 13.78 26.35 -6.91
CA SER A 747 13.48 24.92 -6.75
C SER A 747 12.04 24.60 -7.20
N GLY A 748 11.03 25.31 -6.69
CA GLY A 748 9.61 25.11 -7.02
C GLY A 748 9.12 25.89 -8.24
N LEU A 749 10.05 26.31 -9.12
CA LEU A 749 9.85 27.29 -10.19
C LEU A 749 9.28 28.65 -9.75
N ALA A 750 9.16 28.91 -8.44
CA ALA A 750 8.70 30.16 -7.84
C ALA A 750 9.54 30.56 -6.62
N LYS A 751 9.24 31.73 -6.07
CA LYS A 751 9.92 32.24 -4.87
C LYS A 751 9.09 33.28 -4.14
N ILE A 752 9.46 33.53 -2.88
CA ILE A 752 8.96 34.65 -2.09
C ILE A 752 9.85 35.88 -2.22
N THR A 753 9.21 36.99 -2.60
CA THR A 753 9.80 38.34 -2.73
C THR A 753 9.04 39.34 -1.83
N SER A 754 9.41 40.63 -1.88
CA SER A 754 8.81 41.69 -1.04
C SER A 754 8.87 41.42 0.47
N PHE A 755 9.85 40.64 0.93
CA PHE A 755 9.90 40.14 2.30
C PHE A 755 10.56 41.18 3.23
N ASP A 756 9.80 42.21 3.60
CA ASP A 756 10.26 43.39 4.33
C ASP A 756 10.17 43.25 5.88
N ALA A 757 10.56 44.32 6.58
CA ALA A 757 10.75 44.31 8.03
C ALA A 757 9.40 44.36 8.80
N GLY A 758 8.88 43.18 9.14
CA GLY A 758 7.59 42.99 9.82
C GLY A 758 6.72 41.93 9.14
N ASP A 759 7.05 41.59 7.90
CA ASP A 759 6.39 40.57 7.09
C ASP A 759 6.81 39.16 7.53
N TRP A 760 6.01 38.17 7.13
CA TRP A 760 6.23 36.77 7.51
C TRP A 760 5.63 35.75 6.53
N ILE A 761 6.21 34.56 6.57
CA ILE A 761 5.64 33.30 6.08
C ILE A 761 5.61 32.30 7.24
N ALA A 762 4.68 31.34 7.23
CA ALA A 762 4.50 30.37 8.30
C ALA A 762 4.16 28.98 7.77
N TYR A 763 4.57 27.95 8.52
CA TYR A 763 4.27 26.55 8.26
C TYR A 763 3.67 25.89 9.51
N ASP A 764 2.59 25.12 9.38
CA ASP A 764 1.86 24.47 10.48
C ASP A 764 1.12 23.21 10.01
N PRO A 765 1.49 22.00 10.47
CA PRO A 765 2.34 21.71 11.62
C PRO A 765 3.83 21.54 11.26
N VAL A 766 4.70 21.90 12.20
CA VAL A 766 6.14 21.57 12.19
C VAL A 766 6.52 20.87 13.49
N ASN A 767 7.53 19.99 13.48
CA ASN A 767 8.13 19.38 14.66
C ASN A 767 9.61 19.03 14.40
N PHE A 768 10.52 19.59 15.21
CA PHE A 768 11.98 19.48 15.01
C PHE A 768 12.62 18.21 15.57
N ALA A 769 11.85 17.14 15.81
CA ALA A 769 12.40 15.84 16.18
C ALA A 769 13.44 15.35 15.16
N GLY A 770 14.66 15.04 15.63
CA GLY A 770 15.80 14.63 14.79
C GLY A 770 16.41 15.72 13.91
N VAL A 771 15.92 16.97 13.98
CA VAL A 771 16.48 18.09 13.22
C VAL A 771 17.60 18.76 14.01
N THR A 772 18.68 19.12 13.32
CA THR A 772 19.93 19.67 13.86
C THR A 772 20.31 21.02 13.24
N GLY A 773 19.80 21.32 12.05
CA GLY A 773 20.10 22.51 11.28
C GLY A 773 19.05 22.80 10.20
N VAL A 774 19.22 23.91 9.49
CA VAL A 774 18.46 24.26 8.29
C VAL A 774 19.39 24.92 7.28
N ARG A 775 19.23 24.56 6.01
CA ARG A 775 19.79 25.24 4.86
C ARG A 775 18.72 26.12 4.25
N THR A 776 18.80 27.43 4.42
CA THR A 776 17.94 28.33 3.65
C THR A 776 18.59 28.61 2.31
N ARG A 777 17.84 28.50 1.22
CA ARG A 777 18.22 29.02 -0.09
C ARG A 777 17.52 30.36 -0.32
N ALA A 778 18.31 31.39 -0.59
CA ALA A 778 17.87 32.78 -0.62
C ALA A 778 18.77 33.62 -1.53
N SER A 779 18.35 34.85 -1.83
CA SER A 779 19.15 35.85 -2.53
C SER A 779 19.06 37.22 -1.83
N GLY A 780 19.93 38.17 -2.20
CA GLY A 780 19.93 39.53 -1.66
C GLY A 780 20.92 39.76 -0.51
N ALA A 781 20.47 40.46 0.54
CA ALA A 781 21.25 40.82 1.73
C ALA A 781 20.33 41.16 2.92
N GLY A 782 20.32 40.34 3.96
CA GLY A 782 19.47 40.59 5.14
C GLY A 782 19.49 39.45 6.15
N THR A 783 18.48 39.41 7.02
CA THR A 783 18.37 38.43 8.09
C THR A 783 16.97 37.86 8.16
N LEU A 784 16.85 36.54 8.14
CA LEU A 784 15.63 35.81 8.46
C LEU A 784 15.70 35.31 9.90
N SER A 785 14.57 35.35 10.61
CA SER A 785 14.45 34.93 12.01
C SER A 785 13.37 33.87 12.15
N LEU A 786 13.74 32.71 12.68
CA LEU A 786 12.84 31.57 12.90
C LEU A 786 12.23 31.67 14.30
N ARG A 787 10.90 31.67 14.38
CA ARG A 787 10.10 31.90 15.58
C ARG A 787 9.05 30.80 15.73
N TRP A 788 8.48 30.70 16.92
CA TRP A 788 7.59 29.59 17.28
C TRP A 788 6.26 30.08 17.84
N GLY A 789 5.16 29.59 17.27
CA GLY A 789 3.79 29.89 17.70
C GLY A 789 3.29 31.31 17.43
N SER A 790 4.18 32.29 17.25
CA SER A 790 3.86 33.66 16.79
C SER A 790 5.04 34.29 16.04
N GLU A 791 4.69 35.09 15.03
CA GLU A 791 5.50 36.06 14.31
C GLU A 791 6.21 37.09 15.22
N THR A 792 5.68 37.33 16.43
CA THR A 792 6.27 38.26 17.41
C THR A 792 7.16 37.60 18.48
N ALA A 793 7.15 36.28 18.59
CA ALA A 793 7.94 35.55 19.59
C ALA A 793 9.45 35.72 19.38
N ASP A 794 10.26 35.68 20.46
CA ASP A 794 11.73 35.74 20.34
C ASP A 794 12.25 34.60 19.44
N PRO A 795 13.19 34.87 18.51
CA PRO A 795 13.63 33.87 17.56
C PRO A 795 14.54 32.82 18.20
N PHE A 796 14.26 31.55 17.90
CA PHE A 796 15.09 30.43 18.37
C PHE A 796 16.31 30.16 17.47
N ALA A 797 16.27 30.67 16.22
CA ALA A 797 17.39 30.68 15.29
C ALA A 797 17.32 31.89 14.35
N THR A 798 18.47 32.25 13.76
CA THR A 798 18.62 33.42 12.90
C THR A 798 19.56 33.11 11.75
N VAL A 799 19.05 33.27 10.52
CA VAL A 799 19.78 33.01 9.27
C VAL A 799 20.23 34.35 8.70
N THR A 800 21.55 34.56 8.58
CA THR A 800 22.11 35.78 7.98
C THR A 800 22.40 35.53 6.49
N VAL A 801 21.66 36.15 5.59
CA VAL A 801 21.85 36.07 4.13
C VAL A 801 22.93 37.07 3.71
N PRO A 802 24.13 36.62 3.28
CA PRO A 802 25.28 37.50 3.06
C PRO A 802 25.19 38.20 1.69
N ALA A 803 25.37 39.53 1.65
CA ALA A 803 25.21 40.32 0.42
C ALA A 803 25.91 39.72 -0.82
N GLY A 804 25.10 39.34 -1.82
CA GLY A 804 25.56 38.71 -3.06
C GLY A 804 24.59 38.89 -4.23
N SER A 805 24.81 38.11 -5.30
CA SER A 805 24.00 38.14 -6.53
C SER A 805 23.65 36.72 -6.97
N GLY A 806 22.36 36.44 -7.17
CA GLY A 806 21.84 35.09 -7.42
C GLY A 806 21.74 34.26 -6.13
N TRP A 807 21.31 33.00 -6.29
CA TRP A 807 21.03 32.09 -5.18
C TRP A 807 22.24 31.76 -4.32
N GLN A 808 21.99 31.66 -3.01
CA GLN A 808 22.94 31.31 -1.97
C GLN A 808 22.30 30.30 -1.02
N SER A 809 23.07 29.32 -0.55
CA SER A 809 22.66 28.41 0.51
C SER A 809 23.35 28.77 1.83
N VAL A 810 22.57 28.97 2.89
CA VAL A 810 23.06 29.35 4.22
C VAL A 810 22.70 28.27 5.25
N ASP A 811 23.70 27.52 5.70
CA ASP A 811 23.56 26.50 6.74
C ASP A 811 23.54 27.15 8.14
N THR A 812 22.46 26.93 8.90
CA THR A 812 22.23 27.48 10.25
C THR A 812 21.88 26.34 11.22
N ALA A 813 22.65 26.21 12.31
CA ALA A 813 22.42 25.17 13.32
C ALA A 813 21.23 25.54 14.25
N LEU A 814 20.34 24.58 14.51
CA LEU A 814 19.11 24.78 15.29
C LEU A 814 19.27 24.32 16.75
N THR A 815 20.34 24.74 17.43
CA THR A 815 20.69 24.27 18.79
C THR A 815 19.71 24.65 19.90
N GLY A 816 18.69 25.46 19.58
CA GLY A 816 17.62 25.88 20.48
C GLY A 816 16.22 25.56 19.94
N ALA A 817 16.09 24.59 19.03
CA ALA A 817 14.81 24.23 18.41
C ALA A 817 13.70 23.94 19.44
N PRO A 818 12.45 24.40 19.19
CA PRO A 818 11.27 23.99 19.95
C PRO A 818 11.07 22.47 19.96
N THR A 819 10.35 21.99 20.98
CA THR A 819 9.99 20.56 21.12
C THR A 819 8.49 20.37 21.05
N GLY A 820 8.06 19.25 20.45
CA GLY A 820 6.65 19.02 20.11
C GLY A 820 6.25 19.69 18.80
N SER A 821 4.95 19.73 18.55
CA SER A 821 4.36 20.17 17.28
C SER A 821 3.75 21.56 17.36
N GLY A 822 3.79 22.32 16.25
CA GLY A 822 3.13 23.62 16.12
C GLY A 822 3.70 24.48 14.98
N ARG A 823 3.29 25.75 14.96
CA ARG A 823 3.58 26.68 13.86
C ARG A 823 5.00 27.27 13.90
N LEU A 824 5.75 27.04 12.84
CA LEU A 824 6.98 27.78 12.51
C LEU A 824 6.61 29.10 11.84
N TYR A 825 7.15 30.21 12.33
CA TYR A 825 7.11 31.50 11.63
C TYR A 825 8.51 31.89 11.16
N VAL A 826 8.63 32.42 9.95
CA VAL A 826 9.82 33.08 9.44
C VAL A 826 9.52 34.56 9.26
N THR A 827 10.31 35.44 9.89
CA THR A 827 10.20 36.91 9.70
C THR A 827 11.48 37.47 9.12
N SER A 828 11.39 38.53 8.31
CA SER A 828 12.54 39.19 7.67
C SER A 828 12.93 40.53 8.32
N THR A 829 14.14 41.01 8.01
CA THR A 829 14.59 42.40 8.25
C THR A 829 14.49 43.28 7.00
N GLY A 830 13.92 42.77 5.91
CA GLY A 830 14.02 43.34 4.57
C GLY A 830 15.29 42.94 3.82
N GLY A 831 15.23 43.08 2.50
CA GLY A 831 16.37 42.93 1.59
C GLY A 831 16.69 41.51 1.10
N VAL A 832 15.79 40.53 1.30
CA VAL A 832 15.98 39.12 0.89
C VAL A 832 14.84 38.61 0.02
N GLU A 833 15.19 37.76 -0.94
CA GLU A 833 14.27 36.86 -1.64
C GLU A 833 14.52 35.43 -1.12
N VAL A 834 13.48 34.61 -0.98
CA VAL A 834 13.57 33.27 -0.38
C VAL A 834 12.98 32.24 -1.32
N ASP A 835 13.71 31.14 -1.50
CA ASP A 835 13.37 30.00 -2.36
C ASP A 835 12.90 28.84 -1.46
N GLY A 836 13.77 28.23 -0.67
CA GLY A 836 13.37 27.12 0.20
C GLY A 836 14.19 26.92 1.48
N PHE A 837 13.75 25.98 2.30
CA PHE A 837 14.33 25.60 3.59
C PHE A 837 14.55 24.08 3.65
N THR A 838 15.78 23.62 3.47
CA THR A 838 16.14 22.20 3.65
C THR A 838 16.59 21.94 5.10
N PHE A 839 15.73 21.32 5.91
CA PHE A 839 16.03 20.91 7.28
C PHE A 839 17.02 19.73 7.33
N GLN A 840 17.92 19.75 8.32
CA GLN A 840 19.12 18.89 8.34
C GLN A 840 19.14 17.97 9.54
N GLY A 841 19.61 16.73 9.34
CA GLY A 841 19.55 15.65 10.31
C GLY A 841 18.62 14.54 9.83
N ASP A 842 18.51 13.49 10.61
CA ASP A 842 17.84 12.23 10.24
C ASP A 842 16.30 12.42 10.22
N GLY A 843 15.80 13.30 11.10
CA GLY A 843 14.37 13.57 11.28
C GLY A 843 13.70 12.48 12.12
N VAL A 844 12.55 11.99 11.65
CA VAL A 844 11.88 10.79 12.19
C VAL A 844 12.00 9.56 11.28
N SER A 845 12.84 9.64 10.24
CA SER A 845 13.24 8.50 9.39
C SER A 845 14.18 7.56 10.15
N ASP A 846 14.11 6.26 9.89
CA ASP A 846 15.01 5.26 10.49
C ASP A 846 16.02 4.73 9.46
N GLU A 847 17.16 5.42 9.36
CA GLU A 847 18.26 5.09 8.45
C GLU A 847 19.28 4.07 9.07
N THR A 848 19.06 3.58 10.30
CA THR A 848 20.10 2.87 11.09
C THR A 848 19.91 1.35 11.10
N PRO A 849 20.85 0.54 10.57
CA PRO A 849 20.70 -0.92 10.56
C PRO A 849 20.90 -1.61 11.93
N PRO A 850 20.13 -2.68 12.24
CA PRO A 850 20.25 -3.39 13.51
C PRO A 850 21.64 -3.92 13.82
N THR A 851 22.03 -3.88 15.09
CA THR A 851 23.20 -4.61 15.60
C THR A 851 22.81 -6.05 15.89
N VAL A 852 23.47 -7.03 15.25
CA VAL A 852 23.16 -8.46 15.37
C VAL A 852 24.28 -9.26 16.04
N SER A 853 23.93 -10.24 16.87
CA SER A 853 24.85 -11.25 17.42
C SER A 853 24.23 -12.65 17.40
N ALA A 854 25.07 -13.68 17.53
CA ALA A 854 24.60 -15.06 17.62
C ALA A 854 25.34 -15.85 18.70
N THR A 855 24.65 -16.80 19.31
CA THR A 855 25.18 -17.73 20.30
C THR A 855 24.90 -19.18 19.89
N LEU A 856 25.76 -20.10 20.33
CA LEU A 856 25.56 -21.54 20.18
C LEU A 856 25.30 -22.17 21.55
N ALA A 857 24.41 -23.16 21.59
CA ALA A 857 24.18 -24.02 22.74
C ALA A 857 24.38 -25.51 22.34
N PRO A 858 25.33 -26.25 22.95
CA PRO A 858 26.23 -25.83 24.03
C PRO A 858 27.21 -24.71 23.65
N ALA A 859 27.55 -23.85 24.61
CA ALA A 859 28.43 -22.69 24.39
C ALA A 859 29.90 -23.05 24.09
N GLN A 860 30.29 -24.31 24.27
CA GLN A 860 31.59 -24.87 23.88
C GLN A 860 31.39 -26.28 23.30
N PRO A 861 32.25 -26.74 22.37
CA PRO A 861 32.16 -28.08 21.80
C PRO A 861 32.37 -29.19 22.84
N GLY A 862 31.55 -30.24 22.77
CA GLY A 862 31.59 -31.39 23.71
C GLY A 862 32.54 -32.52 23.30
N GLY A 863 33.17 -32.44 22.13
CA GLY A 863 34.14 -33.38 21.60
C GLY A 863 35.55 -32.79 21.48
N GLU A 864 36.46 -33.60 20.96
CA GLU A 864 37.85 -33.22 20.72
C GLU A 864 37.98 -32.26 19.51
N ASN A 865 39.12 -31.57 19.41
CA ASN A 865 39.49 -30.69 18.28
C ASN A 865 38.42 -29.65 17.87
N GLY A 866 37.58 -29.23 18.83
CA GLY A 866 36.52 -28.24 18.63
C GLY A 866 35.27 -28.76 17.92
N TRP A 867 34.99 -30.07 17.99
CA TRP A 867 33.78 -30.68 17.42
C TRP A 867 32.67 -30.87 18.45
N TYR A 868 31.42 -30.73 18.02
CA TYR A 868 30.21 -31.00 18.79
C TYR A 868 29.73 -32.43 18.51
N THR A 869 29.73 -33.27 19.55
CA THR A 869 29.25 -34.66 19.55
C THR A 869 27.72 -34.80 19.65
N GLY A 870 26.99 -33.78 19.19
CA GLY A 870 25.54 -33.63 19.34
C GLY A 870 25.01 -32.47 18.51
N ASN A 871 23.69 -32.35 18.43
CA ASN A 871 23.04 -31.20 17.78
C ASN A 871 23.40 -29.89 18.51
N VAL A 872 23.44 -28.78 17.77
CA VAL A 872 23.78 -27.46 18.30
C VAL A 872 22.64 -26.49 18.04
N THR A 873 22.13 -25.81 19.06
CA THR A 873 21.12 -24.76 18.88
C THR A 873 21.81 -23.42 18.63
N LEU A 874 21.44 -22.75 17.54
CA LEU A 874 21.77 -21.38 17.19
C LEU A 874 20.67 -20.45 17.75
N THR A 875 21.06 -19.42 18.50
CA THR A 875 20.17 -18.31 18.86
C THR A 875 20.75 -17.02 18.30
N VAL A 876 20.01 -16.37 17.40
CA VAL A 876 20.35 -15.04 16.86
C VAL A 876 19.58 -13.99 17.66
N THR A 877 20.28 -12.95 18.11
CA THR A 877 19.69 -11.80 18.81
C THR A 877 20.08 -10.51 18.11
N ALA A 878 19.23 -9.50 18.15
CA ALA A 878 19.55 -8.18 17.62
C ALA A 878 18.99 -7.07 18.52
N THR A 879 19.61 -5.91 18.44
CA THR A 879 19.26 -4.68 19.15
C THR A 879 19.36 -3.51 18.19
N ASP A 880 18.51 -2.52 18.37
CA ASP A 880 18.15 -1.55 17.34
C ASP A 880 17.64 -0.26 18.00
N ASN A 881 17.65 0.86 17.26
CA ASN A 881 16.96 2.09 17.68
C ASN A 881 15.47 2.07 17.29
N GLY A 882 15.15 1.43 16.16
CA GLY A 882 13.79 1.04 15.80
C GLY A 882 13.36 -0.27 16.46
N THR A 883 12.65 -1.11 15.70
CA THR A 883 12.16 -2.42 16.17
C THR A 883 12.54 -3.52 15.18
N VAL A 884 13.16 -4.59 15.68
CA VAL A 884 13.67 -5.69 14.84
C VAL A 884 12.54 -6.57 14.27
N ALA A 885 12.14 -6.36 13.01
CA ALA A 885 11.17 -7.18 12.28
C ALA A 885 11.59 -8.64 12.15
N SER A 886 12.84 -8.91 11.75
CA SER A 886 13.31 -10.26 11.41
C SER A 886 14.74 -10.55 11.86
N ARG A 887 14.99 -11.81 12.19
CA ARG A 887 16.33 -12.40 12.37
C ARG A 887 16.43 -13.58 11.41
N GLN A 888 17.55 -13.69 10.71
CA GLN A 888 17.75 -14.65 9.62
C GLN A 888 19.12 -15.32 9.72
N TYR A 889 19.22 -16.55 9.24
CA TYR A 889 20.47 -17.30 9.10
C TYR A 889 20.61 -17.95 7.72
N SER A 890 21.84 -18.29 7.34
CA SER A 890 22.14 -18.94 6.06
C SER A 890 23.26 -19.97 6.22
N LEU A 891 23.15 -21.07 5.47
CA LEU A 891 24.11 -22.19 5.45
C LEU A 891 24.81 -22.37 4.09
N ASP A 892 24.42 -21.61 3.06
CA ASP A 892 24.90 -21.73 1.68
C ASP A 892 25.79 -20.56 1.24
N GLY A 893 26.21 -19.72 2.19
CA GLY A 893 26.97 -18.50 1.91
C GLY A 893 26.11 -17.24 1.78
N GLY A 894 24.81 -17.29 2.03
CA GLY A 894 23.91 -16.13 1.95
C GLY A 894 23.14 -16.06 0.63
N THR A 895 23.10 -17.16 -0.13
CA THR A 895 22.26 -17.31 -1.32
C THR A 895 20.79 -17.52 -0.94
N THR A 896 20.53 -18.26 0.14
CA THR A 896 19.22 -18.35 0.79
C THR A 896 19.30 -17.94 2.25
N TRP A 897 18.21 -17.35 2.75
CA TRP A 897 18.07 -16.87 4.13
C TRP A 897 16.84 -17.51 4.78
N LEU A 898 17.05 -18.11 5.94
CA LEU A 898 16.08 -18.89 6.70
C LEU A 898 15.76 -18.19 8.03
N ASN A 899 14.56 -18.41 8.57
CA ASN A 899 14.10 -17.72 9.78
C ASN A 899 14.91 -18.12 11.04
N ALA A 900 15.33 -17.13 11.82
CA ALA A 900 15.97 -17.27 13.13
C ALA A 900 15.32 -16.39 14.21
N ASN A 901 14.02 -16.05 14.06
CA ASN A 901 13.25 -15.35 15.11
C ASN A 901 13.12 -16.22 16.38
N ASN A 902 13.21 -17.53 16.23
CA ASN A 902 13.27 -18.51 17.32
C ASN A 902 14.59 -19.30 17.24
N PRO A 903 15.07 -19.92 18.33
CA PRO A 903 16.29 -20.74 18.31
C PRO A 903 16.21 -21.91 17.32
N VAL A 904 17.25 -22.06 16.50
CA VAL A 904 17.31 -23.02 15.39
C VAL A 904 18.23 -24.20 15.75
N THR A 905 17.79 -25.45 15.56
CA THR A 905 18.66 -26.62 15.81
C THR A 905 19.43 -27.02 14.55
N LEU A 906 20.76 -26.94 14.62
CA LEU A 906 21.70 -27.45 13.62
C LEU A 906 21.94 -28.95 13.87
N THR A 907 21.70 -29.77 12.84
CA THR A 907 21.66 -31.24 12.96
C THR A 907 22.48 -31.99 11.91
N ALA A 908 23.08 -31.31 10.93
CA ALA A 908 23.92 -31.94 9.92
C ALA A 908 25.37 -32.08 10.41
N ASP A 909 25.98 -33.25 10.19
CA ASP A 909 27.40 -33.48 10.48
C ASP A 909 28.27 -32.82 9.38
N GLY A 910 29.39 -32.24 9.78
CA GLY A 910 30.28 -31.42 8.95
C GLY A 910 30.64 -30.08 9.61
N THR A 911 31.21 -29.16 8.84
CA THR A 911 31.49 -27.78 9.29
C THR A 911 30.45 -26.83 8.69
N ALA A 912 29.48 -26.41 9.50
CA ALA A 912 28.50 -25.39 9.13
C ALA A 912 29.07 -23.99 9.40
N ILE A 913 29.30 -23.22 8.33
CA ILE A 913 29.59 -21.79 8.39
C ILE A 913 28.23 -21.07 8.34
N VAL A 914 27.73 -20.68 9.51
CA VAL A 914 26.44 -20.03 9.66
C VAL A 914 26.62 -18.53 9.49
N ARG A 915 26.12 -17.96 8.39
CA ARG A 915 25.93 -16.51 8.26
C ARG A 915 24.63 -16.12 8.95
N TYR A 916 24.57 -14.95 9.58
CA TYR A 916 23.36 -14.45 10.23
C TYR A 916 23.22 -12.94 10.07
N ARG A 917 21.98 -12.47 10.01
CA ARG A 917 21.62 -11.05 9.91
C ARG A 917 20.29 -10.76 10.61
N ALA A 918 20.01 -9.49 10.85
CA ALA A 918 18.71 -9.00 11.26
C ALA A 918 18.23 -7.89 10.32
N THR A 919 16.93 -7.62 10.37
CA THR A 919 16.26 -6.54 9.65
C THR A 919 15.27 -5.90 10.61
N ASP A 920 15.22 -4.57 10.65
CA ASP A 920 14.22 -3.81 11.41
C ASP A 920 12.88 -3.72 10.66
N ASN A 921 11.92 -3.01 11.25
CA ASN A 921 10.65 -2.67 10.62
C ASN A 921 10.79 -1.63 9.50
N ALA A 922 11.92 -0.91 9.43
CA ALA A 922 12.21 0.07 8.39
C ALA A 922 12.77 -0.56 7.09
N GLY A 923 13.31 -1.78 7.18
CA GLY A 923 13.92 -2.52 6.09
C GLY A 923 15.45 -2.55 6.13
N ASN A 924 16.10 -1.82 7.03
CA ASN A 924 17.56 -1.78 7.08
C ASN A 924 18.12 -3.14 7.51
N VAL A 925 19.17 -3.59 6.82
CA VAL A 925 19.75 -4.92 7.02
C VAL A 925 21.07 -4.82 7.76
N SER A 926 21.17 -5.51 8.90
CA SER A 926 22.40 -5.57 9.70
C SER A 926 23.60 -6.03 8.87
N GLN A 927 24.81 -5.64 9.28
CA GLN A 927 26.02 -6.32 8.79
C GLN A 927 25.91 -7.83 9.05
N VAL A 928 26.39 -8.63 8.09
CA VAL A 928 26.29 -10.10 8.15
C VAL A 928 27.32 -10.66 9.12
N GLY A 929 26.85 -11.11 10.28
CA GLY A 929 27.64 -11.87 11.22
C GLY A 929 27.93 -13.29 10.72
N THR A 930 28.91 -13.97 11.32
CA THR A 930 29.23 -15.36 11.00
C THR A 930 29.67 -16.12 12.25
N VAL A 931 29.13 -17.32 12.45
CA VAL A 931 29.56 -18.27 13.49
C VAL A 931 29.77 -19.65 12.86
N THR A 932 30.74 -20.42 13.37
CA THR A 932 31.06 -21.76 12.82
C THR A 932 30.68 -22.85 13.82
N ALA A 933 29.80 -23.76 13.42
CA ALA A 933 29.48 -24.96 14.17
C ALA A 933 30.10 -26.18 13.47
N LYS A 934 30.99 -26.89 14.17
CA LYS A 934 31.62 -28.12 13.67
C LYS A 934 30.95 -29.30 14.35
N ILE A 935 30.04 -29.97 13.66
CA ILE A 935 29.19 -31.02 14.22
C ILE A 935 29.67 -32.36 13.67
N ASP A 936 29.79 -33.36 14.54
CA ASP A 936 30.05 -34.74 14.15
C ASP A 936 29.43 -35.62 15.23
N LYS A 937 28.49 -36.48 14.86
CA LYS A 937 27.81 -37.42 15.75
C LYS A 937 28.08 -38.87 15.35
N THR A 938 28.96 -39.08 14.37
CA THR A 938 29.05 -40.33 13.61
C THR A 938 30.40 -41.00 13.85
N ALA A 939 30.38 -42.19 14.47
CA ALA A 939 31.61 -42.92 14.72
C ALA A 939 32.23 -43.47 13.42
N PRO A 940 33.58 -43.49 13.30
CA PRO A 940 34.26 -43.77 12.05
C PRO A 940 33.99 -45.19 11.56
N VAL A 941 33.68 -45.36 10.28
CA VAL A 941 33.41 -46.67 9.67
C VAL A 941 34.72 -47.42 9.51
N LEU A 942 34.85 -48.56 10.18
CA LEU A 942 35.98 -49.48 10.05
C LEU A 942 35.82 -50.42 8.86
N SER A 943 36.94 -50.69 8.18
CA SER A 943 37.08 -51.80 7.23
C SER A 943 38.28 -52.66 7.64
N VAL A 944 38.07 -53.97 7.74
CA VAL A 944 39.08 -54.95 8.18
C VAL A 944 39.01 -56.19 7.29
N SER A 945 40.16 -56.59 6.73
CA SER A 945 40.30 -57.69 5.79
C SER A 945 41.69 -58.35 5.92
N GLY A 946 41.95 -59.42 5.15
CA GLY A 946 43.24 -60.14 5.18
C GLY A 946 43.48 -61.02 6.41
N VAL A 947 42.58 -60.98 7.40
CA VAL A 947 42.33 -62.00 8.42
C VAL A 947 40.84 -62.34 8.37
N GLN A 948 40.49 -63.61 8.60
CA GLN A 948 39.11 -64.08 8.68
C GLN A 948 38.93 -64.95 9.94
N PRO A 949 37.72 -65.05 10.51
CA PRO A 949 37.46 -65.97 11.60
C PRO A 949 37.70 -67.43 11.18
N GLY A 950 38.49 -68.17 11.94
CA GLY A 950 38.84 -69.56 11.62
C GLY A 950 40.13 -70.04 12.27
N LYS A 951 40.60 -71.23 11.85
CA LYS A 951 41.88 -71.81 12.29
C LYS A 951 42.94 -71.65 11.19
N TYR A 952 44.14 -71.28 11.60
CA TYR A 952 45.32 -71.16 10.73
C TYR A 952 46.44 -72.05 11.24
N GLY A 953 47.26 -72.58 10.31
CA GLY A 953 48.55 -73.18 10.64
C GLY A 953 49.59 -72.09 10.91
N ASP A 954 50.41 -72.25 11.93
CA ASP A 954 51.46 -71.31 12.34
C ASP A 954 52.59 -71.16 11.31
N SER A 955 52.69 -72.06 10.33
CA SER A 955 53.55 -71.86 9.16
C SER A 955 53.07 -70.77 8.21
N ALA A 956 51.78 -70.39 8.27
CA ALA A 956 51.21 -69.35 7.43
C ALA A 956 51.56 -67.93 7.91
N SER A 957 51.33 -66.97 7.03
CA SER A 957 51.24 -65.56 7.40
C SER A 957 49.86 -65.05 7.02
N VAL A 958 49.28 -64.19 7.84
CA VAL A 958 48.14 -63.35 7.48
C VAL A 958 48.64 -61.96 7.11
N THR A 959 47.90 -61.21 6.30
CA THR A 959 48.28 -59.83 5.94
C THR A 959 47.08 -58.94 6.28
N PRO A 960 46.95 -58.49 7.54
CA PRO A 960 45.81 -57.71 7.97
C PRO A 960 45.79 -56.38 7.22
N VAL A 961 44.75 -56.11 6.46
CA VAL A 961 44.53 -54.83 5.78
C VAL A 961 43.32 -54.18 6.41
N PHE A 962 43.57 -53.07 7.10
CA PHE A 962 42.55 -52.28 7.77
C PHE A 962 42.70 -50.80 7.45
N SER A 963 41.56 -50.12 7.44
CA SER A 963 41.41 -48.68 7.24
C SER A 963 40.14 -48.19 7.94
N ALA A 964 39.99 -46.89 8.09
CA ALA A 964 38.73 -46.30 8.49
C ALA A 964 38.42 -45.10 7.59
N ALA A 965 37.15 -44.75 7.51
CA ALA A 965 36.69 -43.50 6.94
C ALA A 965 35.73 -42.83 7.93
N ASP A 966 35.87 -41.51 8.07
CA ASP A 966 34.80 -40.65 8.55
C ASP A 966 34.63 -39.49 7.57
N ALA A 967 33.40 -39.00 7.42
CA ALA A 967 33.00 -37.96 6.50
C ALA A 967 32.95 -36.55 7.11
N ALA A 968 32.89 -36.43 8.44
CA ALA A 968 32.65 -35.16 9.13
C ALA A 968 33.93 -34.57 9.73
N SER A 969 34.46 -35.16 10.81
CA SER A 969 35.72 -34.72 11.43
C SER A 969 36.96 -35.35 10.80
N GLY A 970 36.77 -36.50 10.14
CA GLY A 970 37.79 -37.32 9.52
C GLY A 970 38.54 -38.19 10.53
N THR A 971 39.15 -39.28 10.04
CA THR A 971 39.90 -40.20 10.91
C THR A 971 41.14 -39.52 11.53
N ALA A 972 41.28 -39.62 12.86
CA ALA A 972 42.48 -39.20 13.58
C ALA A 972 43.50 -40.33 13.73
N SER A 973 43.03 -41.57 13.95
CA SER A 973 43.91 -42.75 14.05
C SER A 973 43.18 -44.05 13.71
N VAL A 974 43.94 -45.03 13.21
CA VAL A 974 43.51 -46.43 13.14
C VAL A 974 44.66 -47.31 13.64
N THR A 975 44.42 -48.06 14.70
CA THR A 975 45.39 -48.97 15.32
C THR A 975 44.84 -50.39 15.34
N ALA A 976 45.72 -51.38 15.37
CA ALA A 976 45.34 -52.77 15.46
C ALA A 976 46.31 -53.55 16.35
N ALA A 977 45.80 -54.44 17.19
CA ALA A 977 46.60 -55.23 18.11
C ALA A 977 46.08 -56.66 18.29
N ILE A 978 46.98 -57.58 18.60
CA ILE A 978 46.71 -58.97 19.01
C ILE A 978 47.36 -59.17 20.37
N GLY A 979 46.59 -59.02 21.45
CA GLY A 979 47.16 -58.79 22.78
C GLY A 979 48.03 -57.52 22.76
N ASP A 980 49.23 -57.60 23.30
CA ASP A 980 50.20 -56.49 23.30
C ASP A 980 50.86 -56.24 21.93
N LEU A 981 50.79 -57.20 20.99
CA LEU A 981 51.44 -57.10 19.69
C LEU A 981 50.71 -56.10 18.78
N GLN A 982 51.36 -54.97 18.49
CA GLN A 982 50.90 -54.01 17.49
C GLN A 982 51.01 -54.60 16.07
N VAL A 983 49.98 -54.38 15.27
CA VAL A 983 49.84 -54.89 13.91
C VAL A 983 49.83 -53.72 12.91
N VAL A 984 50.61 -53.84 11.84
CA VAL A 984 50.72 -52.80 10.81
C VAL A 984 49.91 -53.20 9.57
N SER A 985 49.01 -52.32 9.13
CA SER A 985 48.15 -52.56 7.96
C SER A 985 48.97 -52.89 6.70
N GLY A 986 48.57 -53.91 5.97
CA GLY A 986 49.23 -54.37 4.74
C GLY A 986 50.60 -55.05 4.93
N LYS A 987 51.04 -55.32 6.17
CA LYS A 987 52.27 -56.08 6.43
C LYS A 987 51.97 -57.55 6.77
N PRO A 988 52.64 -58.53 6.15
CA PRO A 988 52.48 -59.94 6.52
C PRO A 988 52.94 -60.22 7.95
N LEU A 989 52.02 -60.66 8.80
CA LEU A 989 52.27 -61.19 10.13
C LEU A 989 52.45 -62.71 10.04
N ALA A 990 53.68 -63.18 10.26
CA ALA A 990 53.97 -64.62 10.33
C ALA A 990 53.40 -65.20 11.63
N LEU A 991 52.45 -66.14 11.52
CA LEU A 991 51.69 -66.65 12.67
C LEU A 991 52.56 -67.45 13.66
N SER A 992 53.71 -67.96 13.21
CA SER A 992 54.73 -68.56 14.09
C SER A 992 55.26 -67.60 15.16
N GLN A 993 55.04 -66.29 15.04
CA GLN A 993 55.41 -65.30 16.07
C GLN A 993 54.40 -65.22 17.22
N LEU A 994 53.19 -65.79 17.06
CA LEU A 994 52.16 -65.85 18.10
C LEU A 994 52.26 -67.13 18.94
N ALA A 995 51.58 -67.16 20.09
CA ALA A 995 51.34 -68.41 20.81
C ALA A 995 50.39 -69.33 20.02
N LEU A 996 50.38 -70.63 20.31
CA LEU A 996 49.32 -71.52 19.82
C LEU A 996 48.06 -71.35 20.69
N GLY A 997 46.88 -71.39 20.08
CA GLY A 997 45.59 -71.12 20.72
C GLY A 997 44.81 -69.99 20.07
N ALA A 998 43.79 -69.50 20.77
CA ALA A 998 42.91 -68.43 20.30
C ALA A 998 43.55 -67.03 20.43
N HIS A 999 43.30 -66.19 19.43
CA HIS A 999 43.76 -64.80 19.31
C HIS A 999 42.62 -63.92 18.82
N THR A 1000 42.67 -62.64 19.15
CA THR A 1000 41.73 -61.63 18.62
C THR A 1000 42.53 -60.46 18.08
N LEU A 1001 42.42 -60.23 16.77
CA LEU A 1001 42.83 -58.96 16.16
C LEU A 1001 41.77 -57.92 16.51
N THR A 1002 42.09 -57.00 17.41
CA THR A 1002 41.24 -55.85 17.71
C THR A 1002 41.73 -54.65 16.92
N VAL A 1003 40.94 -54.18 15.97
CA VAL A 1003 41.16 -52.92 15.25
C VAL A 1003 40.33 -51.83 15.92
N THR A 1004 40.95 -50.68 16.20
CA THR A 1004 40.31 -49.50 16.79
C THR A 1004 40.53 -48.32 15.86
N ALA A 1005 39.45 -47.68 15.41
CA ALA A 1005 39.48 -46.38 14.76
C ALA A 1005 39.03 -45.29 15.72
N LYS A 1006 39.61 -44.10 15.60
CA LYS A 1006 39.14 -42.88 16.26
C LYS A 1006 39.11 -41.73 15.25
N ASP A 1007 38.02 -40.97 15.24
CA ASP A 1007 37.89 -39.74 14.44
C ASP A 1007 38.50 -38.53 15.15
N ARG A 1008 38.31 -37.31 14.63
CA ARG A 1008 38.80 -36.08 15.27
C ARG A 1008 37.81 -35.42 16.22
N ALA A 1009 36.56 -35.86 16.27
CA ALA A 1009 35.55 -35.42 17.24
C ALA A 1009 35.62 -36.19 18.57
N GLY A 1010 36.22 -37.38 18.56
CA GLY A 1010 36.48 -38.21 19.73
C GLY A 1010 35.83 -39.60 19.70
N HIS A 1011 34.95 -39.92 18.74
CA HIS A 1011 34.27 -41.22 18.75
C HIS A 1011 35.24 -42.36 18.39
N VAL A 1012 34.92 -43.55 18.90
CA VAL A 1012 35.78 -44.73 18.79
C VAL A 1012 34.98 -45.92 18.29
N THR A 1013 35.31 -46.42 17.09
CA THR A 1013 34.77 -47.67 16.54
C THR A 1013 35.77 -48.79 16.76
N LYS A 1014 35.29 -49.98 17.15
CA LYS A 1014 36.13 -51.17 17.34
C LYS A 1014 35.56 -52.36 16.58
N GLN A 1015 36.44 -53.09 15.91
CA GLN A 1015 36.11 -54.35 15.25
C GLN A 1015 37.09 -55.44 15.69
N ALA A 1016 36.56 -56.60 16.05
CA ALA A 1016 37.33 -57.74 16.52
C ALA A 1016 37.23 -58.91 15.53
N VAL A 1017 38.37 -59.48 15.14
CA VAL A 1017 38.44 -60.72 14.33
C VAL A 1017 39.14 -61.79 15.16
N ALA A 1018 38.36 -62.75 15.66
CA ALA A 1018 38.86 -63.87 16.46
C ALA A 1018 39.30 -65.03 15.57
N PHE A 1019 40.50 -65.56 15.78
CA PHE A 1019 41.09 -66.66 15.02
C PHE A 1019 41.97 -67.54 15.90
N GLU A 1020 42.24 -68.77 15.47
CA GLU A 1020 43.07 -69.73 16.22
C GLU A 1020 44.36 -70.05 15.46
N VAL A 1021 45.49 -69.95 16.15
CA VAL A 1021 46.79 -70.38 15.62
C VAL A 1021 47.06 -71.81 16.10
N THR A 1022 47.21 -72.72 15.16
CA THR A 1022 47.40 -74.16 15.37
C THR A 1022 48.72 -74.60 14.73
N THR A 1023 49.19 -75.81 15.03
CA THR A 1023 50.35 -76.40 14.34
C THR A 1023 50.09 -77.86 13.98
N SER A 1024 50.71 -78.31 12.91
CA SER A 1024 50.62 -79.66 12.37
C SER A 1024 52.00 -80.14 11.88
N PHE A 1025 52.16 -81.44 11.63
CA PHE A 1025 53.38 -81.98 11.01
C PHE A 1025 53.74 -81.27 9.68
N ALA A 1026 52.75 -80.80 8.92
CA ALA A 1026 52.98 -80.05 7.69
C ALA A 1026 53.45 -78.61 7.95
N ASP A 1027 52.98 -77.98 9.03
CA ASP A 1027 53.38 -76.63 9.40
C ASP A 1027 54.79 -76.58 9.97
N VAL A 1028 55.12 -77.46 10.90
CA VAL A 1028 56.48 -77.59 11.44
C VAL A 1028 57.48 -77.91 10.32
N ARG A 1029 57.07 -78.69 9.30
CA ARG A 1029 57.89 -78.97 8.12
C ARG A 1029 58.14 -77.71 7.29
N LYS A 1030 57.09 -76.94 6.95
CA LYS A 1030 57.20 -75.67 6.22
C LYS A 1030 58.05 -74.64 6.98
N LEU A 1031 57.89 -74.55 8.30
CA LEU A 1031 58.70 -73.67 9.17
C LEU A 1031 60.16 -74.10 9.19
N LEU A 1032 60.44 -75.41 9.33
CA LEU A 1032 61.80 -75.93 9.30
C LEU A 1032 62.50 -75.68 7.96
N ASP A 1033 61.81 -75.90 6.83
CA ASP A 1033 62.37 -75.62 5.49
C ASP A 1033 62.56 -74.11 5.25
N ARG A 1034 61.62 -73.25 5.72
CA ARG A 1034 61.76 -71.79 5.70
C ARG A 1034 62.97 -71.31 6.52
N PHE A 1035 63.04 -71.68 7.79
CA PHE A 1035 64.15 -71.30 8.66
C PHE A 1035 65.50 -71.84 8.18
N LYS A 1036 65.52 -72.96 7.45
CA LYS A 1036 66.72 -73.47 6.78
C LYS A 1036 67.11 -72.62 5.56
N ALA A 1037 66.16 -72.18 4.75
CA ALA A 1037 66.41 -71.25 3.63
C ALA A 1037 66.90 -69.87 4.11
N GLU A 1038 66.41 -69.42 5.26
CA GLU A 1038 66.85 -68.19 5.94
C GLU A 1038 68.21 -68.33 6.67
N GLY A 1039 68.80 -69.53 6.73
CA GLY A 1039 70.05 -69.82 7.45
C GLY A 1039 69.93 -69.94 8.98
N SER A 1040 68.74 -69.70 9.52
CA SER A 1040 68.37 -69.84 10.94
C SER A 1040 68.45 -71.28 11.47
N VAL A 1041 68.36 -72.28 10.58
CA VAL A 1041 68.52 -73.72 10.87
C VAL A 1041 69.67 -74.32 10.04
N ARG A 1042 70.45 -75.21 10.67
CA ARG A 1042 71.61 -75.92 10.10
C ARG A 1042 71.42 -77.43 10.14
N GLY A 1043 71.94 -78.13 9.12
CA GLY A 1043 71.92 -79.60 9.03
C GLY A 1043 70.60 -80.20 8.54
N VAL A 1044 70.59 -81.54 8.39
CA VAL A 1044 69.43 -82.30 7.87
C VAL A 1044 68.70 -83.12 8.94
N LEU A 1045 69.33 -83.35 10.10
CA LEU A 1045 68.84 -84.28 11.13
C LEU A 1045 67.46 -83.90 11.70
N LEU A 1046 67.16 -82.60 11.81
CA LEU A 1046 65.84 -82.12 12.23
C LEU A 1046 64.74 -82.54 11.24
N GLY A 1047 65.00 -82.44 9.93
CA GLY A 1047 64.03 -82.86 8.91
C GLY A 1047 63.79 -84.36 8.96
N VAL A 1048 64.86 -85.16 9.08
CA VAL A 1048 64.77 -86.62 9.20
C VAL A 1048 63.92 -87.05 10.40
N GLN A 1049 64.12 -86.43 11.58
CA GLN A 1049 63.34 -86.79 12.78
C GLN A 1049 61.87 -86.36 12.68
N LEU A 1050 61.58 -85.20 12.08
CA LEU A 1050 60.21 -84.74 11.85
C LEU A 1050 59.48 -85.63 10.83
N ASP A 1051 60.13 -85.95 9.71
CA ASP A 1051 59.58 -86.84 8.68
C ASP A 1051 59.34 -88.25 9.23
N GLN A 1052 60.24 -88.75 10.07
CA GLN A 1052 60.10 -90.05 10.74
C GLN A 1052 58.97 -90.04 11.77
N ALA A 1053 58.82 -88.97 12.55
CA ALA A 1053 57.71 -88.80 13.47
C ALA A 1053 56.36 -88.76 12.74
N GLY A 1054 56.25 -88.02 11.63
CA GLY A 1054 55.05 -87.96 10.80
C GLY A 1054 54.66 -89.33 10.24
N LYS A 1055 55.64 -90.10 9.73
CA LYS A 1055 55.45 -91.48 9.25
C LYS A 1055 55.08 -92.47 10.37
N HIS A 1056 55.47 -92.22 11.61
CA HIS A 1056 55.00 -93.00 12.76
C HIS A 1056 53.57 -92.62 13.16
N ALA A 1057 53.23 -91.33 13.16
CA ALA A 1057 51.90 -90.83 13.49
C ALA A 1057 50.84 -91.30 12.49
N GLN A 1058 51.09 -91.14 11.19
CA GLN A 1058 50.21 -91.64 10.11
C GLN A 1058 49.99 -93.16 10.16
N ALA A 1059 50.97 -93.91 10.66
CA ALA A 1059 50.89 -95.35 10.85
C ALA A 1059 50.30 -95.79 12.21
N GLY A 1060 49.67 -94.87 12.96
CA GLY A 1060 49.08 -95.15 14.28
C GLY A 1060 50.09 -95.49 15.40
N ARG A 1061 51.40 -95.34 15.15
CA ARG A 1061 52.48 -95.71 16.08
C ARG A 1061 52.82 -94.54 17.00
N THR A 1062 51.82 -94.04 17.71
CA THR A 1062 51.85 -92.84 18.56
C THR A 1062 53.08 -92.75 19.48
N LYS A 1063 53.44 -93.84 20.17
CA LYS A 1063 54.64 -93.87 21.03
C LYS A 1063 55.95 -93.62 20.27
N ALA A 1064 56.10 -94.16 19.06
CA ALA A 1064 57.29 -93.95 18.23
C ALA A 1064 57.31 -92.54 17.62
N ALA A 1065 56.15 -91.99 17.25
CA ALA A 1065 56.03 -90.61 16.79
C ALA A 1065 56.44 -89.60 17.87
N ILE A 1066 55.99 -89.83 19.12
CA ILE A 1066 56.38 -89.05 20.29
C ILE A 1066 57.90 -89.11 20.52
N VAL A 1067 58.53 -90.30 20.48
CA VAL A 1067 59.98 -90.43 20.66
C VAL A 1067 60.76 -89.67 19.58
N SER A 1068 60.39 -89.77 18.31
CA SER A 1068 61.04 -88.99 17.24
C SER A 1068 60.81 -87.47 17.40
N LEU A 1069 59.66 -87.03 17.91
CA LEU A 1069 59.44 -85.62 18.27
C LEU A 1069 60.23 -85.18 19.50
N GLU A 1070 60.45 -86.04 20.49
CA GLU A 1070 61.28 -85.72 21.67
C GLU A 1070 62.75 -85.57 21.26
N VAL A 1071 63.24 -86.39 20.33
CA VAL A 1071 64.55 -86.22 19.68
C VAL A 1071 64.58 -84.94 18.84
N PHE A 1072 63.54 -84.65 18.04
CA PHE A 1072 63.43 -83.40 17.27
C PHE A 1072 63.49 -82.16 18.16
N VAL A 1073 62.69 -82.10 19.23
CA VAL A 1073 62.69 -81.01 20.22
C VAL A 1073 64.05 -80.89 20.91
N THR A 1074 64.72 -82.01 21.19
CA THR A 1074 66.07 -82.01 21.79
C THR A 1074 67.11 -81.44 20.83
N LEU A 1075 67.08 -81.85 19.55
CA LEU A 1075 67.96 -81.29 18.50
C LEU A 1075 67.68 -79.81 18.25
N ALA A 1076 66.41 -79.40 18.25
CA ALA A 1076 66.01 -78.01 17.99
C ALA A 1076 66.56 -77.05 19.06
N ARG A 1077 66.66 -77.49 20.32
CA ARG A 1077 67.25 -76.71 21.41
C ARG A 1077 68.76 -76.42 21.24
N LEU A 1078 69.47 -77.21 20.44
CA LEU A 1078 70.92 -77.07 20.31
C LEU A 1078 71.27 -75.92 19.36
N LYS A 1079 71.97 -74.90 19.85
CA LYS A 1079 72.51 -73.78 19.05
C LYS A 1079 73.39 -74.22 17.86
N LEU A 1080 73.89 -75.46 17.88
CA LEU A 1080 74.59 -76.10 16.77
C LEU A 1080 73.70 -76.30 15.53
N TRP A 1081 72.44 -76.69 15.75
CA TRP A 1081 71.46 -77.01 14.70
C TRP A 1081 70.44 -75.90 14.49
N VAL A 1082 70.07 -75.14 15.53
CA VAL A 1082 69.23 -73.94 15.41
C VAL A 1082 69.91 -72.78 16.13
N PRO A 1083 70.87 -72.10 15.47
CA PRO A 1083 71.60 -70.98 16.07
C PRO A 1083 70.67 -69.81 16.42
N ASP A 1084 69.72 -69.46 15.53
CA ASP A 1084 68.74 -68.42 15.82
C ASP A 1084 67.84 -68.82 16.99
N THR A 1085 67.47 -67.84 17.81
CA THR A 1085 66.65 -68.04 19.00
C THR A 1085 65.17 -68.16 18.67
N LYS A 1086 64.65 -67.35 17.73
CA LYS A 1086 63.22 -67.36 17.42
C LYS A 1086 62.82 -68.65 16.70
N ALA A 1087 63.59 -69.07 15.69
CA ALA A 1087 63.39 -70.34 15.00
C ALA A 1087 63.51 -71.54 15.95
N ARG A 1088 64.44 -71.51 16.91
CA ARG A 1088 64.58 -72.54 17.94
C ARG A 1088 63.35 -72.63 18.83
N ASP A 1089 62.89 -71.51 19.36
CA ASP A 1089 61.79 -71.48 20.32
C ASP A 1089 60.46 -71.86 19.65
N VAL A 1090 60.26 -71.48 18.38
CA VAL A 1090 59.16 -71.97 17.51
C VAL A 1090 59.22 -73.49 17.33
N LEU A 1091 60.29 -74.04 16.77
CA LEU A 1091 60.38 -75.50 16.51
C LEU A 1091 60.28 -76.34 17.80
N VAL A 1092 60.71 -75.79 18.95
CA VAL A 1092 60.54 -76.39 20.28
C VAL A 1092 59.11 -76.26 20.82
N ARG A 1093 58.41 -75.15 20.58
CA ARG A 1093 56.96 -74.98 20.87
C ARG A 1093 56.15 -76.03 20.10
N ASP A 1094 56.44 -76.18 18.82
CA ASP A 1094 55.58 -76.95 17.91
C ASP A 1094 55.84 -78.45 18.03
N GLY A 1095 57.11 -78.86 18.15
CA GLY A 1095 57.44 -80.25 18.47
C GLY A 1095 56.80 -80.71 19.79
N LYS A 1096 56.74 -79.84 20.81
CA LYS A 1096 55.97 -80.11 22.04
C LYS A 1096 54.46 -80.17 21.81
N ALA A 1097 53.90 -79.28 20.99
CA ALA A 1097 52.47 -79.25 20.70
C ALA A 1097 52.03 -80.49 19.93
N LEU A 1098 52.82 -80.98 18.96
CA LEU A 1098 52.58 -82.26 18.28
C LEU A 1098 52.67 -83.45 19.26
N ILE A 1099 53.61 -83.44 20.21
CA ILE A 1099 53.66 -84.44 21.30
C ILE A 1099 52.38 -84.37 22.16
N ALA A 1100 51.88 -83.17 22.47
CA ALA A 1100 50.66 -82.99 23.26
C ALA A 1100 49.41 -83.47 22.50
N GLN A 1101 49.27 -83.14 21.22
CA GLN A 1101 48.22 -83.65 20.34
C GLN A 1101 48.24 -85.18 20.28
N LEU A 1102 49.42 -85.80 20.15
CA LEU A 1102 49.59 -87.26 20.15
C LEU A 1102 49.41 -87.90 21.54
N ARG A 1103 49.41 -87.12 22.63
CA ARG A 1103 49.15 -87.60 24.00
C ARG A 1103 47.72 -87.37 24.46
N ALA A 1104 46.95 -86.54 23.75
CA ALA A 1104 45.53 -86.37 24.02
C ALA A 1104 44.80 -87.71 23.77
N PRO A 1105 43.85 -88.11 24.64
CA PRO A 1105 42.96 -89.21 24.31
C PRO A 1105 42.11 -88.83 23.09
N ALA A 1106 41.84 -89.79 22.21
CA ALA A 1106 40.98 -89.56 21.06
C ALA A 1106 39.54 -89.27 21.53
N GLY A 1107 39.14 -88.01 21.48
CA GLY A 1107 37.77 -87.59 21.70
C GLY A 1107 36.87 -88.02 20.54
N GLY A 1108 35.64 -88.42 20.88
CA GLY A 1108 34.51 -88.50 19.95
C GLY A 1108 33.63 -87.26 20.04
#